data_AF-A0A7X7NMV4-F1
#
_entry.id   AF-A0A7X7NMV4-F1
#
_cell.length_a   1.000
_cell.length_b   1.000
_cell.length_c   1.000
_cell.angle_alpha   90.00
_cell.angle_beta   90.00
_cell.angle_gamma   90.00
#
_symmetry.space_group_name_H-M   'P 1'
#
loop_
_entity.id
_entity.type
_entity.pdbx_description
1 polymer ?
#
loop_
_entity_poly.entity_id
_entity_poly.type
_entity_poly.pdbx_seq_one_letter_code
_entity_poly.pdbx_strand_id
1 'polypeptide(L)'
;MEGFDASALIAVLLGVMAIPLLFIPYVAWSFRHGRTGPGHAVLSAAAVVYLMALWSYTIVPLPAVEDLICDGPLRAQLVPFRFLQDIDASGGVAGLLRDPALRQVVLNVAFFVPLGVFARHLMRWRPLWCVAAGLGTSLLIELTQLTGNWFAYPCAYRLFDTDDLLANTLGAAIGVGLAPLARLVPGQHVRPPDQPQPVRPLRRLTGMAVDVVSVLLIGIGVPLGVRFGLYFTGRDYEAHTVLIQVAATLTAAVVLLLVVPAATGATLGQHLVYLRPMRTDGRRPGWHQWLVRCVTGAGGYVVLTLPEDAGVAAFGQLGFAWAALSAVVVLFVNTRGISGYASGLVVMDSREPDLEATLDRSGSDPRRLSSAVFVVGALGYLGVSALLALVALSPTVGLGLVAVVTVGLVAANLALVAYLLYTGVVVVHREGRSLGNLLSLLAVAAVLGLLALLVTSLLLGWTWPLVVAVPGLALTAHLALLLGAFVTYGAVYARRPPEPGMDAVVVLGSRVYGDRVPPLLAARIDRGLQVLASETEQGRRPLLVLSGGQGHDEVAAEGTVMAQYAVREGAPEELVRVEDRSRSTEENLTNSADLLVEEGRGTRLVVTTNDYHAFRAAIIARELGLDAQVVGAPTARYYFPSAVLREFVGVLSRSPVLHGLLALLVVVVSGLLTWLVVRG
;
A
#
# COMPACT_ATOMS: atom_id res chain seq x y z
N MET A 1 23.00 27.28 22.07
CA MET A 1 22.05 26.78 21.05
C MET A 1 22.60 25.54 20.34
N GLU A 2 23.89 25.50 19.98
CA GLU A 2 24.49 24.36 19.24
C GLU A 2 24.37 22.97 19.92
N GLY A 3 24.37 22.88 21.26
CA GLY A 3 24.27 21.60 21.97
C GLY A 3 22.87 20.96 21.99
N PHE A 4 21.80 21.77 21.88
CA PHE A 4 20.42 21.24 21.94
C PHE A 4 20.02 20.57 20.62
N ASP A 5 20.46 21.14 19.50
CA ASP A 5 20.25 20.57 18.16
C ASP A 5 20.99 19.24 18.00
N ALA A 6 22.19 19.11 18.58
CA ALA A 6 22.97 17.87 18.56
C ALA A 6 22.29 16.73 19.33
N SER A 7 21.81 16.98 20.56
CA SER A 7 21.11 15.95 21.35
C SER A 7 19.78 15.55 20.69
N ALA A 8 19.05 16.49 20.10
CA ALA A 8 17.80 16.21 19.38
C ALA A 8 18.07 15.31 18.17
N LEU A 9 19.11 15.61 17.40
CA LEU A 9 19.52 14.81 16.25
C LEU A 9 19.98 13.40 16.68
N ILE A 10 20.78 13.28 17.74
CA ILE A 10 21.25 12.00 18.29
C ILE A 10 20.05 11.15 18.74
N ALA A 11 19.10 11.73 19.47
CA ALA A 11 17.90 11.04 19.91
C ALA A 11 17.08 10.45 18.75
N VAL A 12 16.86 11.26 17.70
CA VAL A 12 16.13 10.82 16.51
C VAL A 12 16.91 9.74 15.77
N LEU A 13 18.21 9.92 15.55
CA LEU A 13 19.05 8.94 14.86
C LEU A 13 19.10 7.61 15.61
N LEU A 14 19.41 7.61 16.90
CA LEU A 14 19.44 6.39 17.72
C LEU A 14 18.06 5.74 17.81
N GLY A 15 16.99 6.53 17.94
CA GLY A 15 15.62 6.04 17.94
C GLY A 15 15.26 5.32 16.64
N VAL A 16 15.57 5.94 15.50
CA VAL A 16 15.35 5.34 14.17
C VAL A 16 16.18 4.07 13.99
N MET A 17 17.42 4.05 14.45
CA MET A 17 18.29 2.86 14.39
C MET A 17 17.83 1.73 15.34
N ALA A 18 17.18 2.06 16.46
CA ALA A 18 16.63 1.08 17.38
C ALA A 18 15.34 0.40 16.88
N ILE A 19 14.56 1.08 16.03
CA ILE A 19 13.28 0.55 15.52
C ILE A 19 13.43 -0.82 14.82
N PRO A 20 14.37 -1.02 13.86
CA PRO A 20 14.57 -2.33 13.25
C PRO A 20 14.91 -3.44 14.25
N LEU A 21 15.70 -3.13 15.30
CA LEU A 21 16.08 -4.08 16.34
C LEU A 21 14.87 -4.49 17.20
N LEU A 22 14.00 -3.53 17.51
CA LEU A 22 12.80 -3.75 18.32
C LEU A 22 11.59 -4.22 17.51
N PHE A 23 11.67 -4.21 16.18
CA PHE A 23 10.55 -4.54 15.30
C PHE A 23 10.02 -5.96 15.52
N ILE A 24 10.91 -6.96 15.58
CA ILE A 24 10.50 -8.36 15.76
C ILE A 24 9.87 -8.59 17.15
N PRO A 25 10.51 -8.17 18.27
CA PRO A 25 9.86 -8.21 19.59
C PRO A 25 8.53 -7.46 19.65
N TYR A 26 8.45 -6.29 19.00
CA TYR A 26 7.22 -5.51 18.92
C TYR A 26 6.10 -6.29 18.22
N VAL A 27 6.36 -6.86 17.04
CA VAL A 27 5.35 -7.64 16.29
C VAL A 27 4.90 -8.84 17.12
N ALA A 28 5.83 -9.57 17.73
CA ALA A 28 5.52 -10.70 18.60
C ALA A 28 4.62 -10.29 19.78
N TRP A 29 4.97 -9.21 20.48
CA TRP A 29 4.20 -8.69 21.61
C TRP A 29 2.82 -8.17 21.17
N SER A 30 2.77 -7.40 20.08
CA SER A 30 1.57 -6.76 19.51
C SER A 30 0.51 -7.80 19.11
N PHE A 31 0.90 -8.83 18.36
CA PHE A 31 -0.02 -9.88 17.93
C PHE A 31 -0.46 -10.79 19.07
N ARG A 32 0.44 -11.14 20.00
CA ARG A 32 0.10 -11.93 21.20
C ARG A 32 -0.94 -11.24 22.09
N HIS A 33 -0.90 -9.92 22.20
CA HIS A 33 -1.86 -9.13 22.98
C HIS A 33 -3.05 -8.64 22.15
N GLY A 34 -3.13 -9.01 20.87
CA GLY A 34 -4.22 -8.63 19.98
C GLY A 34 -4.30 -7.13 19.67
N ARG A 35 -3.22 -6.36 19.89
CA ARG A 35 -3.18 -4.91 19.65
C ARG A 35 -2.38 -4.62 18.40
N THR A 36 -3.07 -4.32 17.31
CA THR A 36 -2.44 -4.22 15.98
C THR A 36 -2.91 -2.97 15.24
N GLY A 37 -2.27 -2.69 14.10
CA GLY A 37 -2.66 -1.61 13.19
C GLY A 37 -1.68 -0.43 13.17
N PRO A 38 -1.79 0.43 12.13
CA PRO A 38 -0.81 1.48 11.88
C PRO A 38 -0.74 2.51 13.01
N GLY A 39 -1.86 2.92 13.60
CA GLY A 39 -1.86 3.87 14.72
C GLY A 39 -1.13 3.33 15.96
N HIS A 40 -1.26 2.02 16.22
CA HIS A 40 -0.56 1.39 17.33
C HIS A 40 0.95 1.29 17.09
N ALA A 41 1.35 1.02 15.84
CA ALA A 41 2.75 1.01 15.43
C ALA A 41 3.39 2.41 15.53
N VAL A 42 2.68 3.45 15.09
CA VAL A 42 3.13 4.85 15.21
C VAL A 42 3.33 5.24 16.67
N LEU A 43 2.37 4.94 17.55
CA LEU A 43 2.52 5.22 18.98
C LEU A 43 3.68 4.44 19.62
N SER A 44 3.89 3.19 19.23
CA SER A 44 5.00 2.37 19.73
C SER A 44 6.36 2.89 19.25
N ALA A 45 6.46 3.30 17.98
CA ALA A 45 7.66 3.93 17.43
C ALA A 45 7.93 5.29 18.10
N ALA A 46 6.89 6.10 18.31
CA ALA A 46 7.00 7.36 19.04
C ALA A 46 7.48 7.15 20.48
N ALA A 47 7.05 6.08 21.15
CA ALA A 47 7.55 5.71 22.47
C ALA A 47 9.05 5.37 22.45
N VAL A 48 9.54 4.65 21.43
CA VAL A 48 10.99 4.35 21.28
C VAL A 48 11.79 5.64 21.07
N VAL A 49 11.37 6.50 20.14
CA VAL A 49 12.03 7.80 19.89
C VAL A 49 12.01 8.67 21.13
N TYR A 50 10.88 8.71 21.85
CA TYR A 50 10.77 9.42 23.12
C TYR A 50 11.75 8.89 24.17
N LEU A 51 11.88 7.57 24.33
CA LEU A 51 12.84 6.99 25.28
C LEU A 51 14.29 7.34 24.91
N MET A 52 14.62 7.42 23.62
CA MET A 52 15.94 7.89 23.17
C MET A 52 16.13 9.39 23.39
N ALA A 53 15.08 10.20 23.24
CA ALA A 53 15.11 11.62 23.60
C ALA A 53 15.31 11.83 25.10
N LEU A 54 14.62 11.04 25.93
CA LEU A 54 14.78 11.03 27.38
C LEU A 54 16.22 10.72 27.77
N TRP A 55 16.81 9.68 27.20
CA TRP A 55 18.22 9.34 27.41
C TRP A 55 19.17 10.44 26.91
N SER A 56 18.95 10.95 25.69
CA SER A 56 19.86 11.92 25.08
C SER A 56 19.84 13.26 25.79
N TYR A 57 18.68 13.84 26.12
CA TYR A 57 18.64 15.15 26.78
C TYR A 57 19.12 15.12 28.23
N THR A 58 19.01 13.97 28.89
CA THR A 58 19.39 13.83 30.30
C THR A 58 20.88 13.53 30.50
N ILE A 59 21.56 13.00 29.47
CA ILE A 59 22.97 12.59 29.53
C ILE A 59 23.85 13.40 28.56
N VAL A 60 23.36 13.76 27.38
CA VAL A 60 24.09 14.50 26.33
C VAL A 60 23.69 15.99 26.39
N PRO A 61 24.61 16.97 26.25
CA PRO A 61 26.02 16.84 25.89
C PRO A 61 26.92 16.41 27.05
N LEU A 62 27.90 15.58 26.70
CA LEU A 62 28.98 15.18 27.59
C LEU A 62 30.11 16.24 27.50
N PRO A 63 30.52 16.86 28.62
CA PRO A 63 31.63 17.81 28.62
C PRO A 63 32.97 17.09 28.34
N ALA A 64 33.94 17.79 27.74
CA ALA A 64 35.30 17.26 27.61
C ALA A 64 35.93 17.13 28.99
N VAL A 65 36.68 16.05 29.23
CA VAL A 65 37.26 15.76 30.56
C VAL A 65 38.21 16.88 31.02
N GLU A 66 38.89 17.53 30.08
CA GLU A 66 39.79 18.66 30.33
C GLU A 66 39.06 19.92 30.86
N ASP A 67 37.76 20.06 30.57
CA ASP A 67 36.95 21.21 30.97
C ASP A 67 36.27 21.02 32.35
N LEU A 68 36.37 19.84 32.97
CA LEU A 68 35.77 19.59 34.28
C LEU A 68 36.60 20.17 35.42
N ILE A 69 36.02 21.13 36.14
CA ILE A 69 36.56 21.64 37.41
C ILE A 69 35.88 20.90 38.56
N CYS A 70 36.59 19.93 39.14
CA CYS A 70 36.10 19.10 40.25
C CYS A 70 36.40 19.74 41.62
N ASP A 71 35.74 20.86 41.94
CA ASP A 71 35.92 21.56 43.22
C ASP A 71 34.84 21.17 44.25
N GLY A 72 35.15 20.13 45.05
CA GLY A 72 34.42 19.78 46.27
C GLY A 72 33.56 18.51 46.21
N PRO A 73 32.94 18.11 47.34
CA PRO A 73 32.17 16.88 47.45
C PRO A 73 30.92 16.89 46.55
N LEU A 74 30.41 15.69 46.25
CA LEU A 74 29.17 15.45 45.49
C LEU A 74 28.06 16.43 45.92
N ARG A 75 27.66 17.33 45.02
CA ARG A 75 26.62 18.33 45.30
C ARG A 75 25.26 17.73 44.97
N ALA A 76 24.42 17.59 46.00
CA ALA A 76 23.02 17.22 45.86
C ALA A 76 22.16 18.27 46.52
N GLN A 77 21.14 18.73 45.80
CA GLN A 77 20.04 19.50 46.33
C GLN A 77 19.03 18.47 46.89
N LEU A 78 18.73 18.55 48.19
CA LEU A 78 17.76 17.68 48.86
C LEU A 78 16.51 18.39 49.43
N VAL A 79 16.36 19.70 49.20
CA VAL A 79 15.28 20.52 49.76
C VAL A 79 14.11 20.58 48.77
N PRO A 80 12.97 19.95 49.02
CA PRO A 80 11.85 20.02 48.08
C PRO A 80 11.29 21.44 47.98
N PHE A 81 10.83 21.79 46.78
CA PHE A 81 10.27 23.07 46.36
C PHE A 81 11.22 24.27 46.50
N ARG A 82 12.53 24.06 46.36
CA ARG A 82 13.51 25.16 46.43
C ARG A 82 13.37 26.11 45.26
N PHE A 83 12.96 25.64 44.08
CA PHE A 83 12.72 26.50 42.92
C PHE A 83 11.78 27.67 43.22
N LEU A 84 10.85 27.54 44.19
CA LEU A 84 9.96 28.63 44.60
C LEU A 84 10.70 29.82 45.22
N GLN A 85 11.86 29.58 45.82
CA GLN A 85 12.73 30.61 46.38
C GLN A 85 13.61 31.26 45.31
N ASP A 86 13.83 30.55 44.19
CA ASP A 86 14.68 30.99 43.08
C ASP A 86 13.88 31.75 41.99
N ILE A 87 12.54 31.74 42.05
CA ILE A 87 11.67 32.46 41.12
C ILE A 87 11.74 33.98 41.37
N ASP A 88 11.99 34.76 40.31
CA ASP A 88 11.82 36.20 40.33
C ASP A 88 10.47 36.62 39.69
N ALA A 89 9.53 37.04 40.55
CA ALA A 89 8.19 37.49 40.14
C ALA A 89 8.10 38.99 39.83
N SER A 90 9.21 39.74 39.85
CA SER A 90 9.23 41.21 39.72
C SER A 90 8.65 41.73 38.39
N GLY A 91 8.65 40.93 37.33
CA GLY A 91 8.11 41.27 36.00
C GLY A 91 6.64 40.94 35.75
N GLY A 92 5.85 40.62 36.79
CA GLY A 92 4.46 40.18 36.65
C GLY A 92 4.32 38.83 35.91
N VAL A 93 3.14 38.52 35.37
CA VAL A 93 2.88 37.21 34.71
C VAL A 93 3.82 36.94 33.53
N ALA A 94 4.16 37.96 32.75
CA ALA A 94 5.08 37.83 31.61
C ALA A 94 6.53 37.59 32.05
N GLY A 95 6.95 38.20 33.16
CA GLY A 95 8.25 37.92 33.80
C GLY A 95 8.31 36.50 34.34
N LEU A 96 7.25 36.08 35.05
CA LEU A 96 7.13 34.74 35.62
C LEU A 96 7.20 33.65 34.54
N LEU A 97 6.52 33.81 33.39
CA LEU A 97 6.59 32.86 32.27
C LEU A 97 7.97 32.81 31.57
N ARG A 98 8.83 33.80 31.82
CA ARG A 98 10.21 33.86 31.30
C ARG A 98 11.24 33.41 32.32
N ASP A 99 10.86 33.26 33.57
CA ASP A 99 11.72 32.84 34.66
C ASP A 99 12.34 31.45 34.39
N PRO A 100 13.68 31.30 34.51
CA PRO A 100 14.34 30.03 34.25
C PRO A 100 13.93 28.91 35.20
N ALA A 101 13.73 29.19 36.49
CA ALA A 101 13.39 28.19 37.50
C ALA A 101 11.97 27.63 37.26
N LEU A 102 11.00 28.50 36.97
CA LEU A 102 9.65 28.06 36.59
C LEU A 102 9.66 27.27 35.28
N ARG A 103 10.40 27.73 34.27
CA ARG A 103 10.52 27.04 32.97
C ARG A 103 11.12 25.65 33.12
N GLN A 104 12.14 25.48 33.96
CA GLN A 104 12.74 24.18 34.23
C GLN A 104 11.69 23.19 34.75
N VAL A 105 10.96 23.55 35.80
CA VAL A 105 9.92 22.69 36.39
C VAL A 105 8.83 22.34 35.38
N VAL A 106 8.30 23.35 34.64
CA VAL A 106 7.24 23.14 33.65
C VAL A 106 7.72 22.22 32.51
N LEU A 107 8.95 22.41 32.03
CA LEU A 107 9.52 21.59 30.96
C LEU A 107 9.79 20.16 31.44
N ASN A 108 10.29 19.97 32.67
CA ASN A 108 10.51 18.65 33.27
C ASN A 108 9.19 17.87 33.44
N VAL A 109 8.15 18.54 33.95
CA VAL A 109 6.78 17.98 33.98
C VAL A 109 6.33 17.59 32.58
N ALA A 110 6.38 18.51 31.61
CA ALA A 110 5.94 18.27 30.24
C ALA A 110 6.72 17.14 29.57
N PHE A 111 8.02 17.04 29.84
CA PHE A 111 8.91 16.04 29.27
C PHE A 111 8.59 14.63 29.76
N PHE A 112 8.12 14.46 31.00
CA PHE A 112 7.74 13.15 31.54
C PHE A 112 6.27 12.75 31.29
N VAL A 113 5.41 13.66 30.82
CA VAL A 113 4.01 13.33 30.44
C VAL A 113 3.93 12.16 29.46
N PRO A 114 4.71 12.10 28.35
CA PRO A 114 4.67 10.97 27.43
C PRO A 114 5.00 9.62 28.08
N LEU A 115 5.91 9.56 29.06
CA LEU A 115 6.23 8.32 29.77
C LEU A 115 4.98 7.74 30.46
N GLY A 116 4.22 8.59 31.15
CA GLY A 116 2.95 8.22 31.78
C GLY A 116 1.89 7.77 30.76
N VAL A 117 1.75 8.52 29.65
CA VAL A 117 0.82 8.20 28.56
C VAL A 117 1.15 6.83 27.95
N PHE A 118 2.40 6.58 27.58
CA PHE A 118 2.81 5.34 26.92
C PHE A 118 2.74 4.13 27.87
N ALA A 119 3.21 4.25 29.12
CA ALA A 119 3.09 3.17 30.10
C ALA A 119 1.63 2.79 30.35
N ARG A 120 0.73 3.79 30.43
CA ARG A 120 -0.69 3.56 30.68
C ARG A 120 -1.43 3.02 29.45
N HIS A 121 -1.18 3.58 28.26
CA HIS A 121 -1.92 3.23 27.04
C HIS A 121 -1.35 2.00 26.33
N LEU A 122 -0.03 1.97 26.08
CA LEU A 122 0.61 0.85 25.38
C LEU A 122 0.75 -0.36 26.31
N MET A 123 1.30 -0.20 27.51
CA MET A 123 1.58 -1.34 28.41
C MET A 123 0.40 -1.72 29.31
N ARG A 124 -0.65 -0.88 29.39
CA ARG A 124 -1.81 -1.05 30.30
C ARG A 124 -1.42 -1.21 31.77
N TRP A 125 -0.31 -0.62 32.17
CA TRP A 125 0.08 -0.62 33.58
C TRP A 125 -0.99 0.09 34.43
N ARG A 126 -1.09 -0.32 35.68
CA ARG A 126 -1.96 0.37 36.65
C ARG A 126 -1.39 1.77 36.90
N PRO A 127 -2.23 2.78 37.18
CA PRO A 127 -1.79 4.16 37.44
C PRO A 127 -0.58 4.25 38.37
N LEU A 128 -0.61 3.54 39.50
CA LEU A 128 0.48 3.49 40.47
C LEU A 128 1.82 3.08 39.86
N TRP A 129 1.84 2.02 39.03
CA TRP A 129 3.06 1.53 38.40
C TRP A 129 3.60 2.48 37.33
N CYS A 130 2.73 3.28 36.69
CA CYS A 130 3.16 4.30 35.74
C CYS A 130 3.86 5.45 36.47
N VAL A 131 3.30 5.91 37.60
CA VAL A 131 3.90 6.96 38.43
C VAL A 131 5.20 6.47 39.07
N ALA A 132 5.21 5.24 39.60
CA ALA A 132 6.42 4.64 40.16
C ALA A 132 7.53 4.49 39.11
N ALA A 133 7.19 4.18 37.85
CA ALA A 133 8.14 4.17 36.76
C ALA A 133 8.68 5.57 36.45
N GLY A 134 7.84 6.61 36.47
CA GLY A 134 8.28 8.00 36.34
C GLY A 134 9.29 8.40 37.41
N LEU A 135 8.97 8.12 38.69
CA LEU A 135 9.88 8.35 39.82
C LEU A 135 11.17 7.55 39.67
N GLY A 136 11.09 6.26 39.36
CA GLY A 136 12.25 5.38 39.20
C GLY A 136 13.16 5.81 38.06
N THR A 137 12.60 6.23 36.91
CA THR A 137 13.37 6.75 35.78
C THR A 137 14.02 8.09 36.13
N SER A 138 13.31 9.00 36.80
CA SER A 138 13.91 10.26 37.25
C SER A 138 15.04 10.02 38.24
N LEU A 139 14.84 9.13 39.22
CA LEU A 139 15.87 8.77 40.19
C LEU A 139 17.11 8.16 39.51
N LEU A 140 16.91 7.29 38.51
CA LEU A 140 18.01 6.73 37.74
C LEU A 140 18.82 7.82 37.01
N ILE A 141 18.15 8.81 36.44
CA ILE A 141 18.78 9.96 35.78
C ILE A 141 19.59 10.78 36.80
N GLU A 142 18.97 11.17 37.92
CA GLU A 142 19.63 11.97 38.95
C GLU A 142 20.84 11.23 39.56
N LEU A 143 20.75 9.91 39.79
CA LEU A 143 21.87 9.09 40.24
C LEU A 143 22.97 8.99 39.19
N THR A 144 22.61 8.89 37.90
CA THR A 144 23.57 8.90 36.80
C THR A 144 24.33 10.23 36.76
N GLN A 145 23.66 11.35 36.97
CA GLN A 145 24.27 12.67 36.99
C GLN A 145 25.15 12.89 38.24
N LEU A 146 24.63 12.52 39.42
CA LEU A 146 25.35 12.59 40.69
C LEU A 146 26.66 11.79 40.65
N THR A 147 26.65 10.60 40.06
CA THR A 147 27.85 9.75 39.98
C THR A 147 28.80 10.11 38.83
N GLY A 148 28.52 11.17 38.06
CA GLY A 148 29.35 11.51 36.89
C GLY A 148 29.28 10.41 35.82
N ASN A 149 28.06 9.99 35.45
CA ASN A 149 27.78 8.86 34.57
C ASN A 149 28.42 7.54 35.06
N TRP A 150 28.06 7.11 36.28
CA TRP A 150 28.55 5.87 36.90
C TRP A 150 30.07 5.81 37.00
N PHE A 151 30.69 6.89 37.49
CA PHE A 151 32.13 7.04 37.67
C PHE A 151 32.93 7.02 36.36
N ALA A 152 32.28 7.20 35.21
CA ALA A 152 32.96 7.45 33.95
C ALA A 152 33.68 8.81 33.95
N TYR A 153 33.15 9.79 34.71
CA TYR A 153 33.78 11.08 34.98
C TYR A 153 34.31 11.13 36.41
N PRO A 154 35.41 11.90 36.66
CA PRO A 154 36.02 12.00 37.97
C PRO A 154 35.14 12.71 39.03
N CYS A 155 34.14 13.47 38.60
CA CYS A 155 33.17 14.12 39.48
C CYS A 155 31.82 14.36 38.77
N ALA A 156 30.80 14.78 39.54
CA ALA A 156 29.50 15.17 39.00
C ALA A 156 29.62 16.45 38.16
N TYR A 157 29.11 16.43 36.93
CA TYR A 157 29.06 17.60 36.03
C TYR A 157 27.66 18.20 35.89
N ARG A 158 26.66 17.59 36.53
CA ARG A 158 25.29 18.11 36.71
C ARG A 158 24.90 17.94 38.18
N LEU A 159 23.99 18.80 38.65
CA LEU A 159 23.52 18.80 40.03
C LEU A 159 22.38 17.78 40.19
N PHE A 160 22.45 16.93 41.24
CA PHE A 160 21.28 16.14 41.65
C PHE A 160 20.22 17.08 42.23
N ASP A 161 18.99 17.05 41.70
CA ASP A 161 17.91 17.92 42.16
C ASP A 161 16.63 17.16 42.57
N THR A 162 16.21 17.36 43.82
CA THR A 162 14.96 16.78 44.34
C THR A 162 13.73 17.40 43.67
N ASP A 163 13.81 18.66 43.22
CA ASP A 163 12.71 19.31 42.50
C ASP A 163 12.47 18.65 41.12
N ASP A 164 13.53 18.18 40.47
CA ASP A 164 13.43 17.45 39.20
C ASP A 164 12.76 16.09 39.39
N LEU A 165 13.07 15.37 40.49
CA LEU A 165 12.36 14.13 40.85
C LEU A 165 10.85 14.37 41.01
N LEU A 166 10.46 15.44 41.70
CA LEU A 166 9.06 15.79 41.92
C LEU A 166 8.37 16.19 40.62
N ALA A 167 9.00 17.07 39.82
CA ALA A 167 8.48 17.54 38.54
C ALA A 167 8.29 16.39 37.54
N ASN A 168 9.29 15.53 37.36
CA ASN A 168 9.23 14.40 36.45
C ASN A 168 8.19 13.36 36.90
N THR A 169 8.09 13.09 38.20
CA THR A 169 7.07 12.18 38.75
C THR A 169 5.66 12.74 38.55
N LEU A 170 5.47 14.05 38.76
CA LEU A 170 4.21 14.74 38.48
C LEU A 170 3.85 14.69 37.00
N GLY A 171 4.84 14.89 36.11
CA GLY A 171 4.69 14.71 34.66
C GLY A 171 4.14 13.33 34.31
N ALA A 172 4.75 12.27 34.83
CA ALA A 172 4.26 10.90 34.61
C ALA A 172 2.83 10.70 35.14
N ALA A 173 2.47 11.28 36.30
CA ALA A 173 1.12 11.22 36.85
C ALA A 173 0.09 11.95 35.97
N ILE A 174 0.41 13.15 35.47
CA ILE A 174 -0.42 13.88 34.50
C ILE A 174 -0.58 13.04 33.23
N GLY A 175 0.51 12.42 32.75
CA GLY A 175 0.50 11.51 31.62
C GLY A 175 -0.46 10.34 31.76
N VAL A 176 -0.59 9.76 32.95
CA VAL A 176 -1.60 8.72 33.24
C VAL A 176 -3.02 9.25 33.02
N GLY A 177 -3.30 10.48 33.44
CA GLY A 177 -4.59 11.15 33.24
C GLY A 177 -4.87 11.45 31.77
N LEU A 178 -3.84 11.82 31.00
CA LEU A 178 -3.94 12.13 29.57
C LEU A 178 -3.91 10.90 28.65
N ALA A 179 -3.56 9.71 29.18
CA ALA A 179 -3.47 8.48 28.40
C ALA A 179 -4.70 8.15 27.51
N PRO A 180 -5.97 8.45 27.90
CA PRO A 180 -7.12 8.25 27.04
C PRO A 180 -7.03 9.01 25.70
N LEU A 181 -6.33 10.16 25.64
CA LEU A 181 -6.16 10.93 24.40
C LEU A 181 -5.38 10.15 23.34
N ALA A 182 -4.50 9.23 23.74
CA ALA A 182 -3.78 8.37 22.79
C ALA A 182 -4.71 7.46 21.98
N ARG A 183 -5.96 7.24 22.43
CA ARG A 183 -6.99 6.50 21.65
C ARG A 183 -7.49 7.28 20.43
N LEU A 184 -7.29 8.59 20.39
CA LEU A 184 -7.69 9.44 19.26
C LEU A 184 -6.83 9.19 18.02
N VAL A 185 -5.65 8.57 18.17
CA VAL A 185 -4.81 8.19 17.03
C VAL A 185 -5.51 7.11 16.20
N PRO A 186 -5.85 7.39 14.93
CA PRO A 186 -6.65 6.49 14.11
C PRO A 186 -5.89 5.20 13.75
N GLY A 187 -6.63 4.13 13.44
CA GLY A 187 -6.05 2.88 12.96
C GLY A 187 -5.47 1.96 14.04
N GLN A 188 -5.82 2.19 15.31
CA GLN A 188 -5.58 1.24 16.40
C GLN A 188 -6.68 0.17 16.43
N HIS A 189 -6.29 -1.11 16.50
CA HIS A 189 -7.23 -2.22 16.50
C HIS A 189 -6.95 -3.13 17.69
N VAL A 190 -7.98 -3.46 18.46
CA VAL A 190 -7.93 -4.48 19.51
C VAL A 190 -8.76 -5.66 19.04
N ARG A 191 -8.17 -6.86 19.05
CA ARG A 191 -8.82 -8.09 18.61
C ARG A 191 -8.52 -9.25 19.55
N PRO A 192 -9.43 -10.22 19.69
CA PRO A 192 -9.14 -11.44 20.42
C PRO A 192 -7.94 -12.18 19.78
N PRO A 193 -6.90 -12.54 20.56
CA PRO A 193 -5.70 -13.19 20.05
C PRO A 193 -5.90 -14.68 19.72
N ASP A 194 -7.01 -15.30 20.14
CA ASP A 194 -7.23 -16.73 19.93
C ASP A 194 -8.20 -17.05 18.78
N GLN A 195 -8.91 -16.03 18.27
CA GLN A 195 -9.89 -16.22 17.21
C GLN A 195 -9.24 -16.14 15.82
N PRO A 196 -9.66 -16.98 14.86
CA PRO A 196 -9.27 -16.85 13.46
C PRO A 196 -9.62 -15.46 12.92
N GLN A 197 -8.74 -14.92 12.09
CA GLN A 197 -8.95 -13.60 11.48
C GLN A 197 -8.66 -13.64 9.98
N PRO A 198 -9.37 -12.84 9.17
CA PRO A 198 -9.10 -12.75 7.75
C PRO A 198 -7.65 -12.30 7.51
N VAL A 199 -7.03 -12.84 6.47
CA VAL A 199 -5.69 -12.45 6.03
C VAL A 199 -5.78 -11.07 5.40
N ARG A 200 -5.52 -10.02 6.18
CA ARG A 200 -5.48 -8.64 5.68
C ARG A 200 -4.14 -8.35 5.01
N PRO A 201 -4.08 -7.47 3.98
CA PRO A 201 -2.83 -7.15 3.31
C PRO A 201 -1.72 -6.65 4.24
N LEU A 202 -2.01 -5.70 5.14
CA LEU A 202 -1.02 -5.18 6.09
C LEU A 202 -0.50 -6.25 7.05
N ARG A 203 -1.35 -7.20 7.46
CA ARG A 203 -0.95 -8.35 8.28
C ARG A 203 0.01 -9.26 7.50
N ARG A 204 -0.30 -9.52 6.23
CA ARG A 204 0.57 -10.30 5.33
C ARG A 204 1.92 -9.63 5.12
N LEU A 205 1.94 -8.32 4.86
CA LEU A 205 3.17 -7.54 4.71
C LEU A 205 3.98 -7.47 5.99
N THR A 206 3.35 -7.37 7.16
CA THR A 206 4.06 -7.39 8.46
C THR A 206 4.85 -8.69 8.62
N GLY A 207 4.24 -9.83 8.30
CA GLY A 207 4.97 -11.12 8.30
C GLY A 207 6.14 -11.15 7.31
N MET A 208 5.94 -10.63 6.09
CA MET A 208 7.02 -10.54 5.10
C MET A 208 8.17 -9.61 5.55
N ALA A 209 7.83 -8.49 6.19
CA ALA A 209 8.81 -7.56 6.74
C ALA A 209 9.61 -8.18 7.88
N VAL A 210 8.97 -8.95 8.77
CA VAL A 210 9.68 -9.70 9.82
C VAL A 210 10.68 -10.68 9.20
N ASP A 211 10.29 -11.41 8.16
CA ASP A 211 11.17 -12.36 7.48
C ASP A 211 12.42 -11.66 6.92
N VAL A 212 12.25 -10.55 6.21
CA VAL A 212 13.37 -9.76 5.64
C VAL A 212 14.23 -9.13 6.74
N VAL A 213 13.63 -8.47 7.72
CA VAL A 213 14.35 -7.84 8.84
C VAL A 213 15.15 -8.86 9.62
N SER A 214 14.62 -10.07 9.85
CA SER A 214 15.34 -11.15 10.54
C SER A 214 16.63 -11.54 9.82
N VAL A 215 16.57 -11.68 8.49
CA VAL A 215 17.74 -12.00 7.66
C VAL A 215 18.75 -10.84 7.70
N LEU A 216 18.29 -9.59 7.58
CA LEU A 216 19.17 -8.42 7.61
C LEU A 216 19.87 -8.24 8.98
N LEU A 217 19.15 -8.46 10.09
CA LEU A 217 19.73 -8.35 11.43
C LEU A 217 20.83 -9.39 11.66
N ILE A 218 20.65 -10.63 11.19
CA ILE A 218 21.71 -11.65 11.26
C ILE A 218 22.86 -11.31 10.31
N GLY A 219 22.52 -10.89 9.08
CA GLY A 219 23.47 -10.50 8.05
C GLY A 219 24.39 -9.35 8.47
N ILE A 220 23.89 -8.40 9.28
CA ILE A 220 24.67 -7.29 9.84
C ILE A 220 25.32 -7.68 11.18
N GLY A 221 24.59 -8.37 12.06
CA GLY A 221 25.01 -8.68 13.42
C GLY A 221 26.19 -9.66 13.49
N VAL A 222 26.22 -10.68 12.63
CA VAL A 222 27.32 -11.65 12.60
C VAL A 222 28.65 -10.98 12.20
N PRO A 223 28.74 -10.22 11.09
CA PRO A 223 29.92 -9.42 10.77
C PRO A 223 30.39 -8.51 11.91
N LEU A 224 29.47 -7.77 12.54
CA LEU A 224 29.80 -6.88 13.67
C LEU A 224 30.37 -7.65 14.86
N GLY A 225 29.79 -8.80 15.19
CA GLY A 225 30.29 -9.67 16.27
C GLY A 225 31.69 -10.20 15.98
N VAL A 226 31.95 -10.61 14.72
CA VAL A 226 33.28 -11.06 14.29
C VAL A 226 34.29 -9.91 14.35
N ARG A 227 33.92 -8.72 13.88
CA ARG A 227 34.75 -7.51 13.95
C ARG A 227 35.12 -7.17 15.39
N PHE A 228 34.13 -7.18 16.28
CA PHE A 228 34.32 -6.92 17.70
C PHE A 228 35.26 -7.95 18.33
N GLY A 229 35.10 -9.24 18.02
CA GLY A 229 36.01 -10.29 18.49
C GLY A 229 37.44 -10.11 17.98
N LEU A 230 37.62 -9.78 16.70
CA LEU A 230 38.94 -9.59 16.09
C LEU A 230 39.67 -8.35 16.63
N TYR A 231 38.94 -7.29 16.98
CA TYR A 231 39.49 -6.10 17.64
C TYR A 231 40.28 -6.47 18.91
N PHE A 232 39.78 -7.38 19.75
CA PHE A 232 40.49 -7.84 20.95
C PHE A 232 41.71 -8.73 20.65
N THR A 233 41.80 -9.29 19.44
CA THR A 233 42.93 -10.13 19.02
C THR A 233 44.00 -9.37 18.22
N GLY A 234 43.78 -8.08 17.95
CA GLY A 234 44.69 -7.25 17.14
C GLY A 234 44.79 -7.68 15.67
N ARG A 235 43.82 -8.46 15.17
CA ARG A 235 43.78 -8.92 13.76
C ARG A 235 42.93 -8.00 12.91
N ASP A 236 43.38 -7.79 11.68
CA ASP A 236 42.66 -6.95 10.71
C ASP A 236 41.38 -7.63 10.18
N TYR A 237 40.31 -6.85 10.08
CA TYR A 237 38.97 -7.29 9.69
C TYR A 237 38.66 -6.99 8.21
N GLU A 238 39.35 -6.02 7.61
CA GLU A 238 38.94 -5.44 6.32
C GLU A 238 38.94 -6.46 5.18
N ALA A 239 39.92 -7.38 5.14
CA ALA A 239 40.10 -8.32 4.03
C ALA A 239 38.94 -9.33 3.82
N HIS A 240 38.09 -9.56 4.82
CA HIS A 240 37.02 -10.59 4.75
C HIS A 240 35.62 -10.06 5.08
N THR A 241 35.46 -8.75 5.29
CA THR A 241 34.20 -8.15 5.76
C THR A 241 33.02 -8.49 4.83
N VAL A 242 33.19 -8.25 3.53
CA VAL A 242 32.14 -8.48 2.52
C VAL A 242 31.77 -9.96 2.43
N LEU A 243 32.75 -10.85 2.39
CA LEU A 243 32.53 -12.30 2.30
C LEU A 243 31.75 -12.82 3.52
N ILE A 244 32.12 -12.39 4.73
CA ILE A 244 31.45 -12.79 5.98
C ILE A 244 30.01 -12.28 5.98
N GLN A 245 29.78 -11.03 5.56
CA GLN A 245 28.44 -10.46 5.46
C GLN A 245 27.55 -11.21 4.46
N VAL A 246 28.06 -11.49 3.27
CA VAL A 246 27.33 -12.25 2.24
C VAL A 246 27.03 -13.67 2.73
N ALA A 247 28.01 -14.36 3.32
CA ALA A 247 27.84 -15.70 3.84
C ALA A 247 26.81 -15.75 4.98
N ALA A 248 26.88 -14.81 5.92
CA ALA A 248 25.92 -14.70 7.02
C ALA A 248 24.49 -14.43 6.51
N THR A 249 24.35 -13.50 5.56
CA THR A 249 23.06 -13.13 4.96
C THR A 249 22.43 -14.29 4.19
N LEU A 250 23.19 -14.96 3.32
CA LEU A 250 22.70 -16.11 2.55
C LEU A 250 22.37 -17.31 3.44
N THR A 251 23.21 -17.59 4.45
CA THR A 251 22.94 -18.66 5.42
C THR A 251 21.66 -18.37 6.18
N ALA A 252 21.48 -17.15 6.67
CA ALA A 252 20.25 -16.74 7.35
C ALA A 252 19.03 -16.85 6.44
N ALA A 253 19.12 -16.43 5.17
CA ALA A 253 18.04 -16.54 4.20
C ALA A 253 17.65 -18.01 3.94
N VAL A 254 18.62 -18.89 3.70
CA VAL A 254 18.37 -20.32 3.48
C VAL A 254 17.74 -20.96 4.71
N VAL A 255 18.29 -20.69 5.90
CA VAL A 255 17.78 -21.28 7.14
C VAL A 255 16.37 -20.78 7.45
N LEU A 256 16.16 -19.46 7.49
CA LEU A 256 14.90 -18.86 7.95
C LEU A 256 13.77 -18.89 6.90
N LEU A 257 14.10 -18.85 5.61
CA LEU A 257 13.11 -18.73 4.53
C LEU A 257 12.88 -20.02 3.74
N LEU A 258 13.74 -21.03 3.91
CA LEU A 258 13.60 -22.32 3.24
C LEU A 258 13.59 -23.51 4.22
N VAL A 259 14.61 -23.66 5.07
CA VAL A 259 14.76 -24.85 5.93
C VAL A 259 13.73 -24.87 7.06
N VAL A 260 13.67 -23.81 7.87
CA VAL A 260 12.70 -23.67 8.98
C VAL A 260 11.26 -23.79 8.51
N PRO A 261 10.81 -23.07 7.46
CA PRO A 261 9.43 -23.20 6.99
C PRO A 261 9.13 -24.56 6.35
N ALA A 262 10.09 -25.21 5.69
CA ALA A 262 9.88 -26.57 5.19
C ALA A 262 9.65 -27.57 6.33
N ALA A 263 10.31 -27.37 7.48
CA ALA A 263 10.13 -28.23 8.66
C ALA A 263 8.88 -27.88 9.48
N THR A 264 8.61 -26.59 9.72
CA THR A 264 7.56 -26.13 10.63
C THR A 264 6.25 -25.77 9.94
N GLY A 265 6.26 -25.64 8.61
CA GLY A 265 5.11 -25.24 7.80
C GLY A 265 4.91 -23.72 7.66
N ALA A 266 5.73 -22.87 8.28
CA ALA A 266 5.65 -21.41 8.14
C ALA A 266 6.99 -20.72 8.46
N THR A 267 7.22 -19.54 7.90
CA THR A 267 8.38 -18.69 8.25
C THR A 267 8.21 -18.06 9.64
N LEU A 268 9.29 -17.51 10.20
CA LEU A 268 9.23 -16.81 11.50
C LEU A 268 8.19 -15.70 11.48
N GLY A 269 8.19 -14.85 10.45
CA GLY A 269 7.24 -13.76 10.32
C GLY A 269 5.80 -14.26 10.18
N GLN A 270 5.59 -15.36 9.44
CA GLN A 270 4.29 -16.00 9.34
C GLN A 270 3.79 -16.52 10.69
N HIS A 271 4.65 -17.19 11.49
CA HIS A 271 4.29 -17.63 12.84
C HIS A 271 3.90 -16.47 13.75
N LEU A 272 4.70 -15.39 13.76
CA LEU A 272 4.43 -14.23 14.62
C LEU A 272 3.11 -13.51 14.30
N VAL A 273 2.66 -13.56 13.05
CA VAL A 273 1.38 -12.97 12.64
C VAL A 273 0.26 -14.00 12.46
N TYR A 274 0.43 -15.23 12.97
CA TYR A 274 -0.52 -16.34 12.89
C TYR A 274 -0.96 -16.68 11.45
N LEU A 275 -0.03 -16.67 10.49
CA LEU A 275 -0.28 -17.06 9.11
C LEU A 275 0.40 -18.39 8.79
N ARG A 276 -0.18 -19.16 7.88
CA ARG A 276 0.45 -20.34 7.30
C ARG A 276 0.12 -20.47 5.80
N PRO A 277 1.07 -20.88 4.95
CA PRO A 277 0.77 -21.26 3.59
C PRO A 277 0.25 -22.70 3.51
N MET A 278 -0.75 -22.93 2.66
CA MET A 278 -1.31 -24.26 2.39
C MET A 278 -1.65 -24.41 0.91
N ARG A 279 -1.78 -25.66 0.45
CA ARG A 279 -2.30 -25.96 -0.89
C ARG A 279 -3.82 -25.77 -0.91
N THR A 280 -4.38 -25.57 -2.09
CA THR A 280 -5.84 -25.45 -2.28
C THR A 280 -6.59 -26.75 -1.96
N ASP A 281 -5.90 -27.90 -2.00
CA ASP A 281 -6.42 -29.21 -1.60
C ASP A 281 -6.29 -29.49 -0.09
N GLY A 282 -5.84 -28.50 0.70
CA GLY A 282 -5.68 -28.63 2.15
C GLY A 282 -4.43 -29.37 2.61
N ARG A 283 -3.59 -29.86 1.70
CA ARG A 283 -2.35 -30.55 2.06
C ARG A 283 -1.23 -29.57 2.40
N ARG A 284 -0.24 -30.05 3.16
CA ARG A 284 0.97 -29.29 3.45
C ARG A 284 1.79 -29.06 2.17
N PRO A 285 2.48 -27.91 2.04
CA PRO A 285 3.34 -27.66 0.88
C PRO A 285 4.49 -28.66 0.76
N GLY A 286 4.83 -29.07 -0.46
CA GLY A 286 6.04 -29.85 -0.74
C GLY A 286 7.31 -28.99 -0.74
N TRP A 287 8.49 -29.62 -0.65
CA TRP A 287 9.79 -28.93 -0.61
C TRP A 287 10.04 -28.02 -1.83
N HIS A 288 9.63 -28.44 -3.02
CA HIS A 288 9.77 -27.66 -4.25
C HIS A 288 8.90 -26.39 -4.22
N GLN A 289 7.71 -26.45 -3.60
CA GLN A 289 6.85 -25.27 -3.45
C GLN A 289 7.46 -24.27 -2.49
N TRP A 290 8.16 -24.74 -1.45
CA TRP A 290 8.94 -23.87 -0.57
C TRP A 290 10.13 -23.22 -1.27
N LEU A 291 10.85 -23.98 -2.11
CA LEU A 291 11.93 -23.43 -2.92
C LEU A 291 11.42 -22.32 -3.86
N VAL A 292 10.38 -22.62 -4.65
CA VAL A 292 9.75 -21.65 -5.56
C VAL A 292 9.28 -20.42 -4.78
N ARG A 293 8.61 -20.62 -3.65
CA ARG A 293 8.12 -19.52 -2.80
C ARG A 293 9.25 -18.66 -2.21
N CYS A 294 10.37 -19.27 -1.84
CA CYS A 294 11.54 -18.56 -1.32
C CYS A 294 12.17 -17.68 -2.41
N VAL A 295 12.44 -18.27 -3.59
CA VAL A 295 13.03 -17.57 -4.74
C VAL A 295 12.11 -16.45 -5.24
N THR A 296 10.80 -16.71 -5.36
CA THR A 296 9.81 -15.71 -5.81
C THR A 296 9.26 -14.83 -4.68
N GLY A 297 9.87 -14.89 -3.49
CA GLY A 297 9.45 -14.16 -2.30
C GLY A 297 10.58 -13.35 -1.71
N ALA A 298 10.72 -13.41 -0.38
CA ALA A 298 11.75 -12.70 0.36
C ALA A 298 13.18 -13.19 0.05
N GLY A 299 13.36 -14.45 -0.33
CA GLY A 299 14.68 -14.99 -0.68
C GLY A 299 15.26 -14.34 -1.94
N GLY A 300 14.43 -14.19 -3.00
CA GLY A 300 14.84 -13.47 -4.20
C GLY A 300 15.20 -12.00 -3.92
N TYR A 301 14.42 -11.32 -3.06
CA TYR A 301 14.75 -9.97 -2.60
C TYR A 301 16.14 -9.90 -1.94
N VAL A 302 16.43 -10.82 -1.00
CA VAL A 302 17.72 -10.84 -0.29
C VAL A 302 18.88 -11.05 -1.25
N VAL A 303 18.76 -11.98 -2.20
CA VAL A 303 19.82 -12.23 -3.19
C VAL A 303 20.08 -10.99 -4.07
N LEU A 304 19.02 -10.31 -4.51
CA LEU A 304 19.13 -9.11 -5.34
C LEU A 304 19.69 -7.90 -4.57
N THR A 305 19.63 -7.90 -3.23
CA THR A 305 20.06 -6.78 -2.37
C THR A 305 21.37 -7.05 -1.63
N LEU A 306 22.15 -8.05 -2.05
CA LEU A 306 23.49 -8.27 -1.51
C LEU A 306 24.41 -7.06 -1.75
N PRO A 307 25.43 -6.83 -0.89
CA PRO A 307 26.35 -5.70 -1.02
C PRO A 307 26.98 -5.57 -2.40
N GLU A 308 27.11 -4.34 -2.92
CA GLU A 308 27.62 -4.07 -4.26
C GLU A 308 29.06 -4.56 -4.46
N ASP A 309 29.89 -4.42 -3.41
CA ASP A 309 31.29 -4.88 -3.37
C ASP A 309 31.45 -6.41 -3.47
N ALA A 310 30.35 -7.17 -3.41
CA ALA A 310 30.34 -8.62 -3.63
C ALA A 310 30.34 -9.01 -5.12
N GLY A 311 30.46 -8.04 -6.05
CA GLY A 311 30.43 -8.30 -7.49
C GLY A 311 29.03 -8.46 -8.09
N VAL A 312 27.99 -8.11 -7.32
CA VAL A 312 26.55 -8.20 -7.70
C VAL A 312 25.96 -6.80 -7.94
N ALA A 313 26.83 -5.80 -8.15
CA ALA A 313 26.61 -4.35 -8.08
C ALA A 313 25.44 -3.75 -8.89
N ALA A 314 24.76 -4.49 -9.76
CA ALA A 314 23.65 -3.97 -10.56
C ALA A 314 22.26 -4.29 -9.99
N PHE A 315 22.12 -5.23 -9.05
CA PHE A 315 20.79 -5.79 -8.76
C PHE A 315 20.05 -5.15 -7.58
N GLY A 316 20.68 -4.27 -6.80
CA GLY A 316 20.04 -3.66 -5.61
C GLY A 316 18.71 -2.95 -5.94
N GLN A 317 18.69 -2.20 -7.04
CA GLN A 317 17.49 -1.52 -7.53
C GLN A 317 16.41 -2.52 -7.99
N LEU A 318 16.81 -3.62 -8.63
CA LEU A 318 15.93 -4.73 -8.98
C LEU A 318 15.35 -5.41 -7.74
N GLY A 319 16.14 -5.52 -6.67
CA GLY A 319 15.69 -5.97 -5.36
C GLY A 319 14.60 -5.07 -4.78
N PHE A 320 14.83 -3.75 -4.71
CA PHE A 320 13.82 -2.79 -4.25
C PHE A 320 12.56 -2.82 -5.11
N ALA A 321 12.70 -2.96 -6.43
CA ALA A 321 11.56 -3.16 -7.32
C ALA A 321 10.80 -4.45 -7.08
N TRP A 322 11.51 -5.55 -6.84
CA TRP A 322 10.90 -6.82 -6.50
C TRP A 322 10.10 -6.73 -5.20
N ALA A 323 10.63 -6.07 -4.17
CA ALA A 323 9.93 -5.81 -2.92
C ALA A 323 8.68 -4.93 -3.12
N ALA A 324 8.81 -3.84 -3.86
CA ALA A 324 7.70 -2.93 -4.16
C ALA A 324 6.58 -3.64 -4.93
N LEU A 325 6.93 -4.39 -5.98
CA LEU A 325 5.99 -5.17 -6.77
C LEU A 325 5.31 -6.25 -5.92
N SER A 326 6.07 -6.98 -5.10
CA SER A 326 5.50 -7.97 -4.16
C SER A 326 4.53 -7.32 -3.17
N ALA A 327 4.87 -6.14 -2.64
CA ALA A 327 4.01 -5.41 -1.71
C ALA A 327 2.73 -4.91 -2.38
N VAL A 328 2.83 -4.36 -3.59
CA VAL A 328 1.70 -3.91 -4.40
C VAL A 328 0.72 -5.05 -4.70
N VAL A 329 1.23 -6.20 -5.13
CA VAL A 329 0.39 -7.37 -5.39
C VAL A 329 -0.35 -7.78 -4.12
N VAL A 330 0.30 -7.78 -2.96
CA VAL A 330 -0.37 -8.11 -1.68
C VAL A 330 -1.41 -7.07 -1.27
N LEU A 331 -1.10 -5.77 -1.41
CA LEU A 331 -1.98 -4.66 -1.00
C LEU A 331 -3.24 -4.54 -1.86
N PHE A 332 -3.07 -4.70 -3.16
CA PHE A 332 -4.09 -4.29 -4.12
C PHE A 332 -4.59 -5.45 -4.97
N VAL A 333 -3.77 -6.47 -5.24
CA VAL A 333 -4.20 -7.59 -6.10
C VAL A 333 -4.80 -8.69 -5.27
N ASN A 334 -4.05 -9.38 -4.41
CA ASN A 334 -4.50 -10.48 -3.56
C ASN A 334 -3.45 -10.79 -2.49
N THR A 335 -3.87 -11.13 -1.26
CA THR A 335 -2.97 -11.48 -0.15
C THR A 335 -2.16 -12.77 -0.36
N ARG A 336 -2.51 -13.57 -1.36
CA ARG A 336 -1.70 -14.68 -1.89
C ARG A 336 -0.32 -14.22 -2.34
N GLY A 337 -0.22 -13.05 -2.96
CA GLY A 337 1.02 -12.47 -3.46
C GLY A 337 1.68 -13.27 -4.59
N ILE A 338 2.71 -12.71 -5.21
CA ILE A 338 3.47 -13.35 -6.30
C ILE A 338 3.99 -14.72 -5.87
N SER A 339 4.61 -14.78 -4.69
CA SER A 339 5.20 -16.01 -4.17
C SER A 339 4.18 -17.12 -3.88
N GLY A 340 2.90 -16.79 -3.67
CA GLY A 340 1.83 -17.78 -3.51
C GLY A 340 1.25 -18.23 -4.84
N TYR A 341 1.16 -17.35 -5.84
CA TYR A 341 0.76 -17.74 -7.19
C TYR A 341 1.80 -18.68 -7.82
N ALA A 342 3.08 -18.28 -7.78
CA ALA A 342 4.18 -19.06 -8.35
C ALA A 342 4.31 -20.45 -7.72
N SER A 343 4.10 -20.57 -6.41
CA SER A 343 4.22 -21.85 -5.70
C SER A 343 2.94 -22.68 -5.68
N GLY A 344 1.82 -22.17 -6.21
CA GLY A 344 0.51 -22.84 -6.11
C GLY A 344 -0.08 -22.85 -4.69
N LEU A 345 0.34 -21.94 -3.79
CA LEU A 345 -0.09 -21.92 -2.39
C LEU A 345 -0.98 -20.72 -2.08
N VAL A 346 -1.93 -20.93 -1.17
CA VAL A 346 -2.75 -19.89 -0.54
C VAL A 346 -2.22 -19.59 0.85
N VAL A 347 -2.51 -18.39 1.38
CA VAL A 347 -2.12 -17.99 2.74
C VAL A 347 -3.39 -17.86 3.58
N MET A 348 -3.40 -18.50 4.75
CA MET A 348 -4.52 -18.47 5.68
C MET A 348 -4.07 -18.19 7.11
N ASP A 349 -5.04 -17.93 7.98
CA ASP A 349 -4.81 -17.89 9.41
C ASP A 349 -4.48 -19.29 9.92
N SER A 350 -3.45 -19.43 10.76
CA SER A 350 -3.05 -20.73 11.31
C SER A 350 -4.07 -21.30 12.30
N ARG A 351 -4.97 -20.46 12.84
CA ARG A 351 -6.02 -20.82 13.79
C ARG A 351 -7.32 -21.24 13.12
N GLU A 352 -7.48 -21.00 11.82
CA GLU A 352 -8.71 -21.30 11.09
C GLU A 352 -8.87 -22.81 10.86
N PRO A 353 -9.98 -23.44 11.32
CA PRO A 353 -10.23 -24.86 11.14
C PRO A 353 -10.85 -25.21 9.77
N ASP A 354 -11.55 -24.26 9.13
CA ASP A 354 -12.28 -24.49 7.87
C ASP A 354 -11.55 -23.89 6.65
N LEU A 355 -11.10 -24.78 5.78
CA LEU A 355 -10.37 -24.44 4.56
C LEU A 355 -11.28 -23.82 3.49
N GLU A 356 -12.50 -24.33 3.34
CA GLU A 356 -13.43 -23.92 2.27
C GLU A 356 -13.92 -22.50 2.52
N ALA A 357 -14.35 -22.21 3.75
CA ALA A 357 -14.72 -20.86 4.18
C ALA A 357 -13.59 -19.83 4.01
N THR A 358 -12.32 -20.27 4.04
CA THR A 358 -11.17 -19.39 3.82
C THR A 358 -10.92 -19.11 2.35
N LEU A 359 -11.06 -20.12 1.49
CA LEU A 359 -10.84 -19.98 0.05
C LEU A 359 -11.84 -18.97 -0.53
N ASP A 360 -13.11 -19.07 -0.14
CA ASP A 360 -14.19 -18.16 -0.56
C ASP A 360 -13.95 -16.72 -0.08
N ARG A 361 -13.44 -16.54 1.15
CA ARG A 361 -13.16 -15.20 1.73
C ARG A 361 -11.84 -14.58 1.26
N SER A 362 -10.89 -15.38 0.75
CA SER A 362 -9.53 -14.92 0.39
C SER A 362 -9.43 -14.28 -0.99
N GLY A 363 -10.51 -14.34 -1.78
CA GLY A 363 -10.64 -13.63 -3.03
C GLY A 363 -10.61 -12.13 -2.80
N SER A 364 -9.53 -11.48 -3.24
CA SER A 364 -9.57 -10.05 -3.49
C SER A 364 -10.64 -9.75 -4.53
N ASP A 365 -11.52 -8.81 -4.22
CA ASP A 365 -12.59 -8.41 -5.11
C ASP A 365 -12.02 -8.01 -6.50
N PRO A 366 -12.27 -8.81 -7.56
CA PRO A 366 -11.70 -8.60 -8.89
C PRO A 366 -12.30 -7.37 -9.59
N ARG A 367 -13.26 -6.68 -8.96
CA ARG A 367 -13.92 -5.48 -9.46
C ARG A 367 -13.14 -4.20 -9.09
N ARG A 368 -11.93 -4.32 -8.52
CA ARG A 368 -11.05 -3.20 -8.15
C ARG A 368 -10.13 -2.79 -9.31
N LEU A 369 -10.46 -1.68 -9.99
CA LEU A 369 -9.57 -1.06 -10.98
C LEU A 369 -8.20 -0.68 -10.41
N SER A 370 -8.14 -0.29 -9.13
CA SER A 370 -6.89 0.05 -8.44
C SER A 370 -5.86 -1.07 -8.57
N SER A 371 -6.29 -2.33 -8.54
CA SER A 371 -5.41 -3.49 -8.65
C SER A 371 -4.65 -3.52 -9.98
N ALA A 372 -5.32 -3.19 -11.08
CA ALA A 372 -4.70 -3.11 -12.41
C ALA A 372 -3.72 -1.94 -12.49
N VAL A 373 -4.12 -0.75 -12.02
CA VAL A 373 -3.29 0.47 -12.02
C VAL A 373 -2.01 0.26 -11.21
N PHE A 374 -2.12 -0.33 -10.01
CA PHE A 374 -0.96 -0.58 -9.17
C PHE A 374 -0.06 -1.68 -9.75
N VAL A 375 -0.60 -2.75 -10.33
CA VAL A 375 0.22 -3.78 -11.01
C VAL A 375 1.00 -3.18 -12.17
N VAL A 376 0.34 -2.41 -13.04
CA VAL A 376 1.02 -1.74 -14.16
C VAL A 376 2.07 -0.75 -13.65
N GLY A 377 1.74 0.03 -12.61
CA GLY A 377 2.69 0.94 -11.98
C GLY A 377 3.91 0.22 -11.37
N ALA A 378 3.69 -0.92 -10.72
CA ALA A 378 4.76 -1.71 -10.12
C ALA A 378 5.62 -2.44 -11.16
N LEU A 379 5.03 -2.91 -12.26
CA LEU A 379 5.78 -3.43 -13.41
C LEU A 379 6.57 -2.31 -14.09
N GLY A 380 6.01 -1.10 -14.20
CA GLY A 380 6.71 0.08 -14.67
C GLY A 380 7.90 0.45 -13.78
N TYR A 381 7.71 0.47 -12.46
CA TYR A 381 8.79 0.68 -11.49
C TYR A 381 9.87 -0.41 -11.61
N LEU A 382 9.49 -1.68 -11.73
CA LEU A 382 10.44 -2.77 -11.95
C LEU A 382 11.21 -2.61 -13.26
N GLY A 383 10.53 -2.19 -14.33
CA GLY A 383 11.16 -1.87 -15.60
C GLY A 383 12.19 -0.74 -15.45
N VAL A 384 11.83 0.36 -14.78
CA VAL A 384 12.73 1.50 -14.51
C VAL A 384 13.91 1.12 -13.62
N SER A 385 13.69 0.31 -12.58
CA SER A 385 14.78 -0.17 -11.72
C SER A 385 15.70 -1.15 -12.43
N ALA A 386 15.17 -2.03 -13.28
CA ALA A 386 15.98 -2.86 -14.19
C ALA A 386 16.80 -2.00 -15.15
N LEU A 387 16.20 -0.90 -15.60
CA LEU A 387 16.81 0.09 -16.46
C LEU A 387 18.03 0.74 -15.82
N LEU A 388 17.83 1.30 -14.63
CA LEU A 388 18.85 2.02 -13.88
C LEU A 388 19.99 1.07 -13.48
N ALA A 389 19.66 -0.19 -13.16
CA ALA A 389 20.62 -1.28 -12.97
C ALA A 389 21.49 -1.51 -14.22
N LEU A 390 20.88 -1.54 -15.41
CA LEU A 390 21.60 -1.69 -16.68
C LEU A 390 22.48 -0.47 -17.02
N VAL A 391 22.03 0.75 -16.69
CA VAL A 391 22.85 1.97 -16.85
C VAL A 391 24.07 1.94 -15.94
N ALA A 392 23.91 1.48 -14.70
CA ALA A 392 25.01 1.34 -13.75
C ALA A 392 26.10 0.38 -14.25
N LEU A 393 25.74 -0.62 -15.05
CA LEU A 393 26.69 -1.55 -15.67
C LEU A 393 27.48 -0.93 -16.82
N SER A 394 26.93 0.03 -17.57
CA SER A 394 27.62 0.71 -18.66
C SER A 394 26.95 2.03 -19.08
N PRO A 395 27.69 3.17 -19.11
CA PRO A 395 27.17 4.45 -19.60
C PRO A 395 26.69 4.41 -21.07
N THR A 396 27.27 3.56 -21.92
CA THR A 396 26.82 3.41 -23.32
C THR A 396 25.49 2.66 -23.42
N VAL A 397 25.20 1.76 -22.48
CA VAL A 397 23.87 1.17 -22.30
C VAL A 397 22.86 2.24 -21.90
N GLY A 398 23.27 3.23 -21.09
CA GLY A 398 22.46 4.40 -20.75
C GLY A 398 22.02 5.25 -21.94
N LEU A 399 22.91 5.51 -22.91
CA LEU A 399 22.56 6.23 -24.14
C LEU A 399 21.61 5.43 -25.04
N GLY A 400 21.91 4.15 -25.27
CA GLY A 400 21.02 3.25 -26.02
C GLY A 400 19.63 3.15 -25.38
N LEU A 401 19.57 3.27 -24.07
CA LEU A 401 18.35 3.19 -23.29
C LEU A 401 17.50 4.46 -23.35
N VAL A 402 18.09 5.65 -23.25
CA VAL A 402 17.36 6.90 -23.47
C VAL A 402 16.72 6.89 -24.85
N ALA A 403 17.40 6.33 -25.86
CA ALA A 403 16.82 6.10 -27.18
C ALA A 403 15.64 5.12 -27.12
N VAL A 404 15.75 3.98 -26.44
CA VAL A 404 14.64 3.01 -26.29
C VAL A 404 13.43 3.61 -25.57
N VAL A 405 13.61 4.36 -24.48
CA VAL A 405 12.50 5.01 -23.75
C VAL A 405 11.85 6.08 -24.61
N THR A 406 12.65 6.89 -25.32
CA THR A 406 12.13 7.90 -26.25
C THR A 406 11.36 7.25 -27.39
N VAL A 407 11.89 6.18 -27.99
CA VAL A 407 11.22 5.38 -29.02
C VAL A 407 9.94 4.75 -28.47
N GLY A 408 9.95 4.23 -27.24
CA GLY A 408 8.78 3.66 -26.57
C GLY A 408 7.70 4.71 -26.31
N LEU A 409 8.08 5.92 -25.87
CA LEU A 409 7.19 7.05 -25.68
C LEU A 409 6.53 7.49 -27.00
N VAL A 410 7.33 7.59 -28.07
CA VAL A 410 6.84 7.89 -29.41
C VAL A 410 5.92 6.78 -29.92
N ALA A 411 6.31 5.52 -29.78
CA ALA A 411 5.53 4.36 -30.20
C ALA A 411 4.18 4.27 -29.47
N ALA A 412 4.16 4.51 -28.15
CA ALA A 412 2.93 4.56 -27.37
C ALA A 412 1.98 5.67 -27.85
N ASN A 413 2.53 6.85 -28.15
CA ASN A 413 1.75 7.96 -28.72
C ASN A 413 1.25 7.67 -30.14
N LEU A 414 2.05 7.03 -30.98
CA LEU A 414 1.64 6.60 -32.32
C LEU A 414 0.53 5.54 -32.26
N ALA A 415 0.62 4.60 -31.32
CA ALA A 415 -0.44 3.61 -31.08
C ALA A 415 -1.74 4.30 -30.61
N LEU A 416 -1.64 5.28 -29.71
CA LEU A 416 -2.79 6.08 -29.28
C LEU A 416 -3.40 6.85 -30.46
N VAL A 417 -2.57 7.50 -31.29
CA VAL A 417 -3.00 8.20 -32.50
C VAL A 417 -3.76 7.27 -33.44
N ALA A 418 -3.20 6.09 -33.75
CA ALA A 418 -3.86 5.11 -34.62
C ALA A 418 -5.23 4.69 -34.06
N TYR A 419 -5.31 4.43 -32.75
CA TYR A 419 -6.56 4.06 -32.09
C TYR A 419 -7.61 5.18 -32.12
N LEU A 420 -7.23 6.41 -31.75
CA LEU A 420 -8.12 7.57 -31.74
C LEU A 420 -8.54 7.98 -33.14
N LEU A 421 -7.65 7.87 -34.14
CA LEU A 421 -7.95 8.16 -35.53
C LEU A 421 -8.97 7.16 -36.09
N TYR A 422 -8.77 5.87 -35.88
CA TYR A 422 -9.74 4.84 -36.27
C TYR A 422 -11.11 5.11 -35.63
N THR A 423 -11.12 5.36 -34.32
CA THR A 423 -12.35 5.62 -33.57
C THR A 423 -13.05 6.89 -34.06
N GLY A 424 -12.31 7.99 -34.25
CA GLY A 424 -12.85 9.26 -34.73
C GLY A 424 -13.43 9.17 -36.13
N VAL A 425 -12.74 8.51 -37.07
CA VAL A 425 -13.23 8.35 -38.45
C VAL A 425 -14.51 7.49 -38.48
N VAL A 426 -14.54 6.38 -37.75
CA VAL A 426 -15.71 5.49 -37.69
C VAL A 426 -16.93 6.22 -37.11
N VAL A 427 -16.76 6.92 -35.99
CA VAL A 427 -17.86 7.66 -35.33
C VAL A 427 -18.37 8.78 -36.23
N VAL A 428 -17.48 9.58 -36.84
CA VAL A 428 -17.90 10.66 -37.75
C VAL A 428 -18.65 10.12 -38.97
N HIS A 429 -18.23 8.98 -39.51
CA HIS A 429 -18.87 8.39 -40.70
C HIS A 429 -20.24 7.76 -40.39
N ARG A 430 -20.44 7.19 -39.19
CA ARG A 430 -21.67 6.47 -38.82
C ARG A 430 -22.66 7.29 -38.01
N GLU A 431 -22.17 8.14 -37.12
CA GLU A 431 -22.98 8.94 -36.18
C GLU A 431 -23.04 10.44 -36.57
N GLY A 432 -22.27 10.85 -37.60
CA GLY A 432 -22.29 12.21 -38.14
C GLY A 432 -21.33 13.17 -37.43
N ARG A 433 -21.31 14.42 -37.92
CA ARG A 433 -20.41 15.49 -37.45
C ARG A 433 -21.05 16.25 -36.28
N SER A 434 -20.67 15.90 -35.05
CA SER A 434 -20.97 16.67 -33.84
C SER A 434 -19.65 17.06 -33.13
N LEU A 435 -19.66 18.08 -32.27
CA LEU A 435 -18.47 18.49 -31.51
C LEU A 435 -17.93 17.34 -30.65
N GLY A 436 -18.81 16.52 -30.06
CA GLY A 436 -18.42 15.32 -29.32
C GLY A 436 -17.75 14.27 -30.21
N ASN A 437 -18.26 14.07 -31.42
CA ASN A 437 -17.72 13.09 -32.37
C ASN A 437 -16.36 13.53 -32.97
N LEU A 438 -16.05 14.83 -32.95
CA LEU A 438 -14.77 15.39 -33.42
C LEU A 438 -13.68 15.40 -32.34
N LEU A 439 -14.02 15.21 -31.06
CA LEU A 439 -13.08 15.30 -29.94
C LEU A 439 -11.89 14.33 -30.10
N SER A 440 -12.15 13.10 -30.56
CA SER A 440 -11.12 12.09 -30.84
C SER A 440 -10.12 12.56 -31.92
N LEU A 441 -10.60 13.25 -32.95
CA LEU A 441 -9.78 13.79 -34.04
C LEU A 441 -8.99 15.03 -33.60
N LEU A 442 -9.57 15.87 -32.75
CA LEU A 442 -8.86 16.99 -32.12
C LEU A 442 -7.73 16.50 -31.22
N ALA A 443 -7.96 15.44 -30.45
CA ALA A 443 -6.94 14.79 -29.65
C ALA A 443 -5.80 14.23 -30.52
N VAL A 444 -6.12 13.61 -31.67
CA VAL A 444 -5.11 13.18 -32.65
C VAL A 444 -4.27 14.36 -33.14
N ALA A 445 -4.91 15.47 -33.53
CA ALA A 445 -4.20 16.66 -34.00
C ALA A 445 -3.27 17.24 -32.91
N ALA A 446 -3.70 17.25 -31.65
CA ALA A 446 -2.89 17.70 -30.53
C ALA A 446 -1.65 16.81 -30.30
N VAL A 447 -1.82 15.48 -30.29
CA VAL A 447 -0.71 14.53 -30.12
C VAL A 447 0.28 14.63 -31.29
N LEU A 448 -0.21 14.72 -32.53
CA LEU A 448 0.64 14.90 -33.70
C LEU A 448 1.38 16.23 -33.66
N GLY A 449 0.75 17.31 -33.19
CA GLY A 449 1.40 18.60 -32.99
C GLY A 449 2.54 18.53 -31.97
N LEU A 450 2.35 17.82 -30.84
CA LEU A 450 3.39 17.60 -29.84
C LEU A 450 4.55 16.73 -30.39
N LEU A 451 4.24 15.69 -31.16
CA LEU A 451 5.27 14.86 -31.82
C LEU A 451 6.05 15.66 -32.86
N ALA A 452 5.38 16.48 -33.68
CA ALA A 452 6.02 17.36 -34.64
C ALA A 452 6.91 18.41 -33.94
N LEU A 453 6.44 18.97 -32.82
CA LEU A 453 7.22 19.90 -31.99
C LEU A 453 8.49 19.22 -31.44
N LEU A 454 8.37 17.99 -30.93
CA LEU A 454 9.51 17.19 -30.47
C LEU A 454 10.52 16.94 -31.60
N VAL A 455 10.07 16.45 -32.76
CA VAL A 455 10.95 16.14 -33.90
C VAL A 455 11.63 17.41 -34.43
N THR A 456 10.88 18.50 -34.59
CA THR A 456 11.42 19.79 -35.06
C THR A 456 12.45 20.35 -34.07
N SER A 457 12.15 20.27 -32.77
CA SER A 457 13.05 20.67 -31.70
C SER A 457 14.37 19.90 -31.72
N LEU A 458 14.31 18.58 -31.93
CA LEU A 458 15.51 17.74 -32.06
C LEU A 458 16.30 18.02 -33.35
N LEU A 459 15.63 18.21 -34.48
CA LEU A 459 16.28 18.45 -35.78
C LEU A 459 16.93 19.84 -35.86
N LEU A 460 16.31 20.86 -35.28
CA LEU A 460 16.80 22.25 -35.30
C LEU A 460 17.67 22.61 -34.09
N GLY A 461 17.85 21.68 -33.13
CA GLY A 461 18.59 21.91 -31.90
C GLY A 461 17.94 22.92 -30.95
N TRP A 462 16.64 23.16 -31.09
CA TRP A 462 15.90 24.11 -30.24
C TRP A 462 15.50 23.42 -28.93
N THR A 463 16.12 23.78 -27.82
CA THR A 463 15.91 23.09 -26.54
C THR A 463 14.65 23.56 -25.79
N TRP A 464 14.28 24.84 -25.89
CA TRP A 464 13.12 25.40 -25.18
C TRP A 464 11.75 24.77 -25.51
N PRO A 465 11.42 24.44 -26.77
CA PRO A 465 10.18 23.74 -27.10
C PRO A 465 10.01 22.38 -26.38
N LEU A 466 11.09 21.74 -25.93
CA LEU A 466 11.03 20.48 -25.18
C LEU A 466 10.27 20.63 -23.86
N VAL A 467 10.33 21.81 -23.23
CA VAL A 467 9.62 22.11 -21.97
C VAL A 467 8.10 21.99 -22.12
N VAL A 468 7.58 22.07 -23.35
CA VAL A 468 6.16 21.85 -23.67
C VAL A 468 5.93 20.47 -24.30
N ALA A 469 6.79 20.06 -25.24
CA ALA A 469 6.62 18.81 -25.97
C ALA A 469 6.72 17.58 -25.06
N VAL A 470 7.73 17.51 -24.18
CA VAL A 470 7.98 16.34 -23.32
C VAL A 470 6.85 16.14 -22.30
N PRO A 471 6.40 17.16 -21.54
CA PRO A 471 5.31 16.99 -20.58
C PRO A 471 3.97 16.67 -21.25
N GLY A 472 3.70 17.28 -22.41
CA GLY A 472 2.52 16.97 -23.21
C GLY A 472 2.50 15.50 -23.65
N LEU A 473 3.62 15.00 -24.20
CA LEU A 473 3.75 13.61 -24.62
C LEU A 473 3.75 12.61 -23.45
N ALA A 474 4.28 13.01 -22.30
CA ALA A 474 4.23 12.21 -21.08
C ALA A 474 2.79 12.08 -20.55
N LEU A 475 2.01 13.17 -20.59
CA LEU A 475 0.59 13.16 -20.22
C LEU A 475 -0.23 12.26 -21.15
N THR A 476 -0.04 12.38 -22.47
CA THR A 476 -0.78 11.56 -23.45
C THR A 476 -0.38 10.09 -23.36
N ALA A 477 0.90 9.79 -23.11
CA ALA A 477 1.36 8.43 -22.83
C ALA A 477 0.79 7.86 -21.53
N HIS A 478 0.66 8.68 -20.48
CA HIS A 478 0.00 8.28 -19.24
C HIS A 478 -1.47 7.90 -19.47
N LEU A 479 -2.22 8.71 -20.23
CA LEU A 479 -3.59 8.40 -20.62
C LEU A 479 -3.68 7.15 -21.50
N ALA A 480 -2.75 6.96 -22.44
CA ALA A 480 -2.66 5.75 -23.26
C ALA A 480 -2.43 4.50 -22.41
N LEU A 481 -1.57 4.58 -21.41
CA LEU A 481 -1.30 3.50 -20.48
C LEU A 481 -2.51 3.16 -19.61
N LEU A 482 -3.25 4.17 -19.12
CA LEU A 482 -4.51 3.95 -18.40
C LEU A 482 -5.58 3.30 -19.28
N LEU A 483 -5.73 3.75 -20.53
CA LEU A 483 -6.63 3.15 -21.50
C LEU A 483 -6.22 1.70 -21.81
N GLY A 484 -4.93 1.45 -22.03
CA GLY A 484 -4.40 0.11 -22.26
C GLY A 484 -4.64 -0.82 -21.06
N ALA A 485 -4.44 -0.34 -19.84
CA ALA A 485 -4.74 -1.07 -18.62
C ALA A 485 -6.26 -1.38 -18.50
N PHE A 486 -7.12 -0.41 -18.83
CA PHE A 486 -8.57 -0.59 -18.84
C PHE A 486 -9.00 -1.65 -19.86
N VAL A 487 -8.48 -1.61 -21.10
CA VAL A 487 -8.78 -2.58 -22.16
C VAL A 487 -8.30 -3.98 -21.80
N THR A 488 -7.04 -4.10 -21.38
CA THR A 488 -6.43 -5.40 -21.07
C THR A 488 -7.08 -6.06 -19.86
N TYR A 489 -7.26 -5.31 -18.76
CA TYR A 489 -7.91 -5.82 -17.57
C TYR A 489 -9.40 -6.08 -17.81
N GLY A 490 -10.10 -5.18 -18.51
CA GLY A 490 -11.50 -5.37 -18.88
C GLY A 490 -11.72 -6.64 -19.70
N ALA A 491 -10.84 -6.91 -20.68
CA ALA A 491 -10.90 -8.13 -21.47
C ALA A 491 -10.63 -9.40 -20.65
N VAL A 492 -9.68 -9.36 -19.70
CA VAL A 492 -9.42 -10.48 -18.78
C VAL A 492 -10.61 -10.70 -17.85
N TYR A 493 -11.19 -9.63 -17.31
CA TYR A 493 -12.35 -9.68 -16.42
C TYR A 493 -13.59 -10.24 -17.15
N ALA A 494 -13.91 -9.73 -18.34
CA ALA A 494 -15.08 -10.13 -19.11
C ALA A 494 -15.07 -11.62 -19.50
N ARG A 495 -13.89 -12.24 -19.59
CA ARG A 495 -13.69 -13.65 -19.93
C ARG A 495 -13.72 -14.61 -18.73
N ARG A 496 -13.92 -14.11 -17.51
CA ARG A 496 -14.02 -14.98 -16.34
C ARG A 496 -15.28 -15.85 -16.42
N PRO A 497 -15.19 -17.14 -16.09
CA PRO A 497 -16.38 -17.99 -16.00
C PRO A 497 -17.29 -17.49 -14.87
N PRO A 498 -18.63 -17.56 -15.04
CA PRO A 498 -19.56 -17.28 -13.96
C PRO A 498 -19.35 -18.24 -12.80
N GLU A 499 -19.37 -17.73 -11.57
CA GLU A 499 -19.34 -18.53 -10.35
C GLU A 499 -20.70 -19.21 -10.14
N PRO A 500 -20.71 -20.50 -9.77
CA PRO A 500 -21.93 -21.24 -9.53
C PRO A 500 -22.64 -20.77 -8.25
N GLY A 501 -23.96 -21.00 -8.18
CA GLY A 501 -24.76 -20.77 -6.98
C GLY A 501 -25.23 -19.33 -6.85
N MET A 502 -25.69 -18.76 -7.96
CA MET A 502 -26.32 -17.44 -7.98
C MET A 502 -27.83 -17.55 -7.80
N ASP A 503 -28.45 -16.49 -7.30
CA ASP A 503 -29.90 -16.38 -7.10
C ASP A 503 -30.60 -15.81 -8.34
N ALA A 504 -29.89 -15.01 -9.15
CA ALA A 504 -30.42 -14.43 -10.37
C ALA A 504 -29.36 -14.18 -11.46
N VAL A 505 -29.81 -14.27 -12.72
CA VAL A 505 -29.15 -13.75 -13.92
C VAL A 505 -29.81 -12.43 -14.29
N VAL A 506 -29.09 -11.31 -14.22
CA VAL A 506 -29.59 -9.99 -14.61
C VAL A 506 -29.03 -9.59 -15.97
N VAL A 507 -29.87 -9.46 -16.99
CA VAL A 507 -29.46 -8.98 -18.32
C VAL A 507 -29.65 -7.48 -18.39
N LEU A 508 -28.57 -6.72 -18.61
CA LEU A 508 -28.65 -5.26 -18.74
C LEU A 508 -29.15 -4.83 -20.12
N GLY A 509 -30.13 -3.94 -20.11
CA GLY A 509 -30.73 -3.30 -21.27
C GLY A 509 -29.77 -2.44 -22.08
N SER A 510 -30.14 -2.26 -23.34
CA SER A 510 -29.59 -1.27 -24.25
C SER A 510 -30.64 -0.96 -25.32
N ARG A 511 -30.58 0.24 -25.87
CA ARG A 511 -31.48 0.76 -26.91
C ARG A 511 -32.16 -0.31 -27.78
N VAL A 512 -33.49 -0.30 -27.78
CA VAL A 512 -34.35 -1.13 -28.64
C VAL A 512 -34.87 -0.33 -29.84
N TYR A 513 -35.27 -1.01 -30.92
CA TYR A 513 -35.81 -0.37 -32.13
C TYR A 513 -37.24 -0.83 -32.37
N GLY A 514 -38.21 -0.11 -31.79
CA GLY A 514 -39.58 -0.57 -31.69
C GLY A 514 -39.61 -1.90 -30.93
N ASP A 515 -40.17 -2.93 -31.56
CA ASP A 515 -40.34 -4.26 -30.95
C ASP A 515 -39.16 -5.20 -31.25
N ARG A 516 -38.08 -4.68 -31.87
CA ARG A 516 -36.94 -5.49 -32.31
C ARG A 516 -35.74 -5.35 -31.37
N VAL A 517 -35.21 -6.51 -30.98
CA VAL A 517 -33.95 -6.66 -30.27
C VAL A 517 -32.78 -6.54 -31.26
N PRO A 518 -31.88 -5.55 -31.14
CA PRO A 518 -30.71 -5.45 -32.00
C PRO A 518 -29.66 -6.52 -31.66
N PRO A 519 -28.73 -6.85 -32.58
CA PRO A 519 -27.76 -7.93 -32.39
C PRO A 519 -26.90 -7.83 -31.11
N LEU A 520 -26.55 -6.62 -30.67
CA LEU A 520 -25.78 -6.43 -29.43
C LEU A 520 -26.60 -6.77 -28.18
N LEU A 521 -27.90 -6.48 -28.18
CA LEU A 521 -28.81 -6.79 -27.09
C LEU A 521 -29.15 -8.29 -27.09
N ALA A 522 -29.38 -8.87 -28.26
CA ALA A 522 -29.56 -10.31 -28.43
C ALA A 522 -28.38 -11.08 -27.82
N ALA A 523 -27.13 -10.70 -28.15
CA ALA A 523 -25.94 -11.34 -27.59
C ALA A 523 -25.88 -11.31 -26.04
N ARG A 524 -26.42 -10.25 -25.40
CA ARG A 524 -26.50 -10.17 -23.93
C ARG A 524 -27.53 -11.14 -23.36
N ILE A 525 -28.69 -11.22 -24.01
CA ILE A 525 -29.77 -12.13 -23.62
C ILE A 525 -29.30 -13.57 -23.80
N ASP A 526 -28.75 -13.92 -24.97
CA ASP A 526 -28.21 -15.25 -25.28
C ASP A 526 -27.13 -15.65 -24.27
N ARG A 527 -26.27 -14.70 -23.88
CA ARG A 527 -25.27 -14.95 -22.82
C ARG A 527 -25.95 -15.20 -21.48
N GLY A 528 -26.99 -14.46 -21.12
CA GLY A 528 -27.81 -14.70 -19.93
C GLY A 528 -28.45 -16.09 -19.93
N LEU A 529 -29.02 -16.50 -21.06
CA LEU A 529 -29.60 -17.84 -21.24
C LEU A 529 -28.57 -18.95 -21.08
N GLN A 530 -27.35 -18.77 -21.58
CA GLN A 530 -26.26 -19.74 -21.37
C GLN A 530 -25.91 -19.90 -19.89
N VAL A 531 -25.83 -18.80 -19.15
CA VAL A 531 -25.53 -18.84 -17.71
C VAL A 531 -26.70 -19.49 -16.95
N LEU A 532 -27.94 -19.13 -17.28
CA LEU A 532 -29.15 -19.74 -16.72
C LEU A 532 -29.20 -21.26 -16.96
N ALA A 533 -28.91 -21.70 -18.19
CA ALA A 533 -28.86 -23.11 -18.55
C ALA A 533 -27.83 -23.88 -17.73
N SER A 534 -26.61 -23.31 -17.58
CA SER A 534 -25.53 -23.95 -16.80
C SER A 534 -25.85 -24.14 -15.31
N GLU A 535 -26.67 -23.27 -14.73
CA GLU A 535 -27.16 -23.42 -13.35
C GLU A 535 -28.31 -24.43 -13.26
N THR A 536 -29.19 -24.43 -14.27
CA THR A 536 -30.33 -25.36 -14.35
C THR A 536 -29.86 -26.81 -14.49
N GLU A 537 -28.81 -27.06 -15.27
CA GLU A 537 -28.14 -28.35 -15.37
C GLU A 537 -27.58 -28.85 -14.03
N GLN A 538 -27.22 -27.93 -13.12
CA GLN A 538 -26.74 -28.23 -11.77
C GLN A 538 -27.87 -28.32 -10.73
N GLY A 539 -29.13 -28.35 -11.18
CA GLY A 539 -30.32 -28.48 -10.34
C GLY A 539 -30.74 -27.19 -9.64
N ARG A 540 -30.16 -26.04 -9.98
CA ARG A 540 -30.53 -24.73 -9.44
C ARG A 540 -31.56 -24.04 -10.34
N ARG A 541 -32.30 -23.06 -9.81
CA ARG A 541 -33.34 -22.33 -10.55
C ARG A 541 -33.25 -20.82 -10.25
N PRO A 542 -32.20 -20.11 -10.73
CA PRO A 542 -32.11 -18.67 -10.56
C PRO A 542 -33.16 -17.95 -11.42
N LEU A 543 -33.56 -16.74 -11.01
CA LEU A 543 -34.43 -15.89 -11.82
C LEU A 543 -33.66 -15.26 -12.99
N LEU A 544 -34.30 -15.10 -14.14
CA LEU A 544 -33.79 -14.32 -15.26
C LEU A 544 -34.45 -12.94 -15.24
N VAL A 545 -33.72 -11.93 -14.78
CA VAL A 545 -34.20 -10.54 -14.70
C VAL A 545 -33.74 -9.78 -15.94
N LEU A 546 -34.68 -9.26 -16.73
CA LEU A 546 -34.41 -8.43 -17.90
C LEU A 546 -34.61 -6.98 -17.47
N SER A 547 -33.51 -6.27 -17.25
CA SER A 547 -33.51 -4.94 -16.63
C SER A 547 -33.21 -3.86 -17.66
N GLY A 548 -34.18 -2.98 -17.88
CA GLY A 548 -34.05 -1.80 -18.72
C GLY A 548 -35.38 -1.05 -18.82
N GLY A 549 -35.38 0.22 -18.44
CA GLY A 549 -36.56 1.08 -18.53
C GLY A 549 -36.86 1.60 -19.93
N GLN A 550 -37.75 2.59 -20.01
CA GLN A 550 -38.19 3.18 -21.27
C GLN A 550 -37.33 4.40 -21.65
N GLY A 551 -36.64 4.34 -22.79
CA GLY A 551 -35.97 5.49 -23.40
C GLY A 551 -36.96 6.54 -23.91
N HIS A 552 -36.51 7.80 -24.05
CA HIS A 552 -37.37 8.91 -24.52
C HIS A 552 -37.94 8.68 -25.93
N ASP A 553 -37.21 7.95 -26.77
CA ASP A 553 -37.55 7.67 -28.17
C ASP A 553 -38.16 6.27 -28.37
N GLU A 554 -38.51 5.56 -27.29
CA GLU A 554 -38.92 4.15 -27.33
C GLU A 554 -40.41 3.98 -26.96
N VAL A 555 -41.08 3.08 -27.67
CA VAL A 555 -42.54 2.84 -27.53
C VAL A 555 -42.86 1.89 -26.36
N ALA A 556 -41.89 1.09 -25.93
CA ALA A 556 -42.00 0.15 -24.81
C ALA A 556 -40.68 0.12 -24.01
N ALA A 557 -40.74 -0.29 -22.75
CA ALA A 557 -39.54 -0.46 -21.93
C ALA A 557 -38.64 -1.58 -22.48
N GLU A 558 -37.32 -1.36 -22.50
CA GLU A 558 -36.34 -2.29 -23.03
C GLU A 558 -36.50 -3.70 -22.41
N GLY A 559 -36.68 -3.78 -21.09
CA GLY A 559 -36.84 -5.03 -20.34
C GLY A 559 -38.03 -5.87 -20.79
N THR A 560 -39.13 -5.24 -21.20
CA THR A 560 -40.32 -5.94 -21.70
C THR A 560 -40.04 -6.62 -23.05
N VAL A 561 -39.39 -5.89 -23.97
CA VAL A 561 -39.00 -6.42 -25.29
C VAL A 561 -37.95 -7.54 -25.13
N MET A 562 -37.01 -7.38 -24.18
CA MET A 562 -36.01 -8.38 -23.85
C MET A 562 -36.64 -9.67 -23.31
N ALA A 563 -37.65 -9.59 -22.42
CA ALA A 563 -38.32 -10.75 -21.88
C ALA A 563 -39.07 -11.55 -22.95
N GLN A 564 -39.78 -10.86 -23.86
CA GLN A 564 -40.44 -11.50 -25.00
C GLN A 564 -39.45 -12.20 -25.94
N TYR A 565 -38.25 -11.65 -26.11
CA TYR A 565 -37.19 -12.31 -26.86
C TYR A 565 -36.64 -13.53 -26.11
N ALA A 566 -36.34 -13.40 -24.82
CA ALA A 566 -35.80 -14.48 -24.00
C ALA A 566 -36.74 -15.70 -23.96
N VAL A 567 -38.05 -15.49 -23.80
CA VAL A 567 -39.05 -16.57 -23.81
C VAL A 567 -39.11 -17.26 -25.18
N ARG A 568 -39.04 -16.50 -26.28
CA ARG A 568 -38.99 -17.08 -27.64
C ARG A 568 -37.75 -17.93 -27.89
N GLU A 569 -36.61 -17.55 -27.32
CA GLU A 569 -35.35 -18.29 -27.41
C GLU A 569 -35.23 -19.44 -26.37
N GLY A 570 -36.30 -19.73 -25.62
CA GLY A 570 -36.41 -20.91 -24.76
C GLY A 570 -36.25 -20.67 -23.26
N ALA A 571 -36.32 -19.42 -22.78
CA ALA A 571 -36.36 -19.15 -21.33
C ALA A 571 -37.69 -19.65 -20.71
N PRO A 572 -37.66 -20.33 -19.54
CA PRO A 572 -38.87 -20.69 -18.82
C PRO A 572 -39.60 -19.44 -18.31
N GLU A 573 -40.81 -19.21 -18.79
CA GLU A 573 -41.61 -17.99 -18.47
C GLU A 573 -41.79 -17.79 -16.95
N GLU A 574 -41.89 -18.89 -16.18
CA GLU A 574 -41.99 -18.87 -14.72
C GLU A 574 -40.77 -18.27 -14.01
N LEU A 575 -39.58 -18.29 -14.64
CA LEU A 575 -38.32 -17.76 -14.11
C LEU A 575 -38.00 -16.35 -14.64
N VAL A 576 -38.75 -15.84 -15.61
CA VAL A 576 -38.50 -14.54 -16.24
C VAL A 576 -39.14 -13.42 -15.45
N ARG A 577 -38.39 -12.36 -15.16
CA ARG A 577 -38.86 -11.12 -14.53
C ARG A 577 -38.39 -9.90 -15.30
N VAL A 578 -39.21 -8.86 -15.31
CA VAL A 578 -38.93 -7.59 -16.00
C VAL A 578 -38.71 -6.50 -14.96
N GLU A 579 -37.63 -5.74 -15.13
CA GLU A 579 -37.42 -4.47 -14.44
C GLU A 579 -37.43 -3.36 -15.49
N ASP A 580 -38.39 -2.44 -15.40
CA ASP A 580 -38.75 -1.48 -16.45
C ASP A 580 -38.67 -0.01 -16.01
N ARG A 581 -38.04 0.29 -14.86
CA ARG A 581 -38.04 1.62 -14.25
C ARG A 581 -36.71 2.35 -14.38
N SER A 582 -35.65 1.60 -14.62
CA SER A 582 -34.27 2.05 -14.64
C SER A 582 -33.92 2.97 -15.81
N ARG A 583 -33.09 3.99 -15.52
CA ARG A 583 -32.57 4.96 -16.50
C ARG A 583 -31.04 4.99 -16.55
N SER A 584 -30.39 4.22 -15.69
CA SER A 584 -28.94 4.14 -15.56
C SER A 584 -28.50 2.72 -15.21
N THR A 585 -27.22 2.40 -15.43
CA THR A 585 -26.65 1.11 -15.02
C THR A 585 -26.73 0.92 -13.51
N GLU A 586 -26.56 1.99 -12.73
CA GLU A 586 -26.74 2.01 -11.28
C GLU A 586 -28.16 1.60 -10.90
N GLU A 587 -29.18 2.22 -11.51
CA GLU A 587 -30.59 1.89 -11.26
C GLU A 587 -30.95 0.48 -11.73
N ASN A 588 -30.44 0.02 -12.88
CA ASN A 588 -30.62 -1.36 -13.34
C ASN A 588 -30.20 -2.35 -12.24
N LEU A 589 -29.01 -2.15 -11.67
CA LEU A 589 -28.44 -3.04 -10.67
C LEU A 589 -29.17 -2.97 -9.33
N THR A 590 -29.50 -1.77 -8.85
CA THR A 590 -30.22 -1.59 -7.59
C THR A 590 -31.65 -2.11 -7.69
N ASN A 591 -32.40 -1.73 -8.72
CA ASN A 591 -33.79 -2.18 -8.90
C ASN A 591 -33.87 -3.69 -9.09
N SER A 592 -32.92 -4.28 -9.83
CA SER A 592 -32.86 -5.75 -9.99
C SER A 592 -32.58 -6.45 -8.66
N ALA A 593 -31.71 -5.88 -7.81
CA ALA A 593 -31.44 -6.44 -6.49
C ALA A 593 -32.65 -6.31 -5.55
N ASP A 594 -33.34 -5.17 -5.58
CA ASP A 594 -34.55 -4.93 -4.78
C ASP A 594 -35.67 -5.90 -5.18
N LEU A 595 -35.85 -6.15 -6.48
CA LEU A 595 -36.82 -7.11 -7.00
C LEU A 595 -36.58 -8.54 -6.47
N LEU A 596 -35.32 -8.94 -6.27
CA LEU A 596 -35.00 -10.26 -5.70
C LEU A 596 -35.31 -10.35 -4.21
N VAL A 597 -35.07 -9.27 -3.48
CA VAL A 597 -35.45 -9.18 -2.07
C VAL A 597 -36.97 -9.27 -1.92
N GLU A 598 -37.73 -8.61 -2.80
CA GLU A 598 -39.19 -8.70 -2.84
C GLU A 598 -39.70 -10.11 -3.14
N GLU A 599 -39.01 -10.88 -3.99
CA GLU A 599 -39.32 -12.29 -4.28
C GLU A 599 -38.79 -13.28 -3.23
N GLY A 600 -38.18 -12.80 -2.14
CA GLY A 600 -37.61 -13.64 -1.09
C GLY A 600 -36.44 -14.51 -1.57
N ARG A 601 -35.71 -14.06 -2.60
CA ARG A 601 -34.49 -14.69 -3.12
C ARG A 601 -33.25 -14.16 -2.39
N GLY A 602 -32.13 -14.87 -2.53
CA GLY A 602 -30.84 -14.36 -2.09
C GLY A 602 -30.35 -13.21 -2.98
N THR A 603 -29.22 -12.61 -2.60
CA THR A 603 -28.67 -11.41 -3.22
C THR A 603 -27.49 -11.67 -4.15
N ARG A 604 -27.19 -12.94 -4.49
CA ARG A 604 -26.04 -13.29 -5.33
C ARG A 604 -26.41 -13.25 -6.80
N LEU A 605 -25.75 -12.37 -7.55
CA LEU A 605 -26.14 -11.98 -8.90
C LEU A 605 -25.07 -12.35 -9.94
N VAL A 606 -25.50 -12.82 -11.10
CA VAL A 606 -24.68 -12.78 -12.32
C VAL A 606 -25.31 -11.80 -13.30
N VAL A 607 -24.58 -10.74 -13.63
CA VAL A 607 -25.03 -9.69 -14.54
C VAL A 607 -24.44 -9.92 -15.91
N THR A 608 -25.25 -9.92 -16.97
CA THR A 608 -24.78 -10.03 -18.35
C THR A 608 -24.90 -8.70 -19.10
N THR A 609 -23.82 -8.34 -19.80
CA THR A 609 -23.75 -7.15 -20.66
C THR A 609 -22.67 -7.36 -21.72
N ASN A 610 -22.46 -6.43 -22.64
CA ASN A 610 -21.41 -6.57 -23.65
C ASN A 610 -19.99 -6.45 -23.05
N ASP A 611 -19.02 -7.10 -23.68
CA ASP A 611 -17.62 -7.17 -23.23
C ASP A 611 -17.00 -5.80 -22.89
N TYR A 612 -17.30 -4.75 -23.68
CA TYR A 612 -16.77 -3.41 -23.43
C TYR A 612 -17.34 -2.76 -22.15
N HIS A 613 -18.57 -3.12 -21.75
CA HIS A 613 -19.29 -2.54 -20.62
C HIS A 613 -19.15 -3.36 -19.32
N ALA A 614 -18.85 -4.66 -19.44
CA ALA A 614 -18.81 -5.60 -18.33
C ALA A 614 -17.95 -5.11 -17.15
N PHE A 615 -16.78 -4.56 -17.45
CA PHE A 615 -15.87 -4.11 -16.39
C PHE A 615 -16.37 -2.85 -15.67
N ARG A 616 -16.98 -1.88 -16.36
CA ARG A 616 -17.56 -0.71 -15.70
C ARG A 616 -18.77 -1.10 -14.86
N ALA A 617 -19.67 -1.95 -15.38
CA ALA A 617 -20.80 -2.46 -14.63
C ALA A 617 -20.35 -3.20 -13.35
N ALA A 618 -19.23 -3.93 -13.41
CA ALA A 618 -18.64 -4.58 -12.25
C ALA A 618 -18.13 -3.60 -11.19
N ILE A 619 -17.50 -2.49 -11.61
CA ILE A 619 -17.08 -1.41 -10.71
C ILE A 619 -18.30 -0.81 -10.01
N ILE A 620 -19.37 -0.53 -10.76
CA ILE A 620 -20.62 0.03 -10.23
C ILE A 620 -21.26 -0.93 -9.21
N ALA A 621 -21.41 -2.21 -9.55
CA ALA A 621 -22.00 -3.19 -8.64
C ALA A 621 -21.24 -3.29 -7.31
N ARG A 622 -19.90 -3.19 -7.36
CA ARG A 622 -19.06 -3.14 -6.17
C ARG A 622 -19.29 -1.88 -5.35
N GLU A 623 -19.39 -0.71 -5.98
CA GLU A 623 -19.64 0.55 -5.28
C GLU A 623 -21.00 0.55 -4.56
N LEU A 624 -21.98 -0.14 -5.14
CA LEU A 624 -23.29 -0.38 -4.54
C LEU A 624 -23.28 -1.46 -3.44
N GLY A 625 -22.15 -2.15 -3.24
CA GLY A 625 -22.03 -3.23 -2.25
C GLY A 625 -22.77 -4.51 -2.62
N LEU A 626 -23.15 -4.69 -3.88
CA LEU A 626 -23.88 -5.86 -4.36
C LEU A 626 -22.94 -7.07 -4.51
N ASP A 627 -23.43 -8.27 -4.18
CA ASP A 627 -22.73 -9.53 -4.46
C ASP A 627 -22.99 -9.97 -5.92
N ALA A 628 -22.42 -9.19 -6.85
CA ALA A 628 -22.63 -9.37 -8.28
C ALA A 628 -21.32 -9.62 -9.02
N GLN A 629 -21.30 -10.68 -9.83
CA GLN A 629 -20.32 -10.91 -10.88
C GLN A 629 -20.86 -10.43 -12.22
N VAL A 630 -20.05 -9.76 -13.03
CA VAL A 630 -20.46 -9.33 -14.37
C VAL A 630 -19.76 -10.15 -15.45
N VAL A 631 -20.51 -10.63 -16.43
CA VAL A 631 -20.03 -11.46 -17.54
C VAL A 631 -20.24 -10.73 -18.86
N GLY A 632 -19.22 -10.77 -19.72
CA GLY A 632 -19.25 -10.15 -21.04
C GLY A 632 -19.92 -11.02 -22.11
N ALA A 633 -20.64 -10.34 -23.01
CA ALA A 633 -21.19 -10.87 -24.24
C ALA A 633 -20.46 -10.28 -25.47
N PRO A 634 -20.29 -11.05 -26.56
CA PRO A 634 -19.56 -10.62 -27.74
C PRO A 634 -20.02 -9.26 -28.29
N THR A 635 -19.07 -8.41 -28.66
CA THR A 635 -19.34 -7.10 -29.29
C THR A 635 -18.85 -7.08 -30.74
N ALA A 636 -19.61 -6.45 -31.62
CA ALA A 636 -19.18 -6.21 -33.00
C ALA A 636 -17.85 -5.42 -33.05
N ARG A 637 -16.88 -5.93 -33.83
CA ARG A 637 -15.51 -5.38 -33.89
C ARG A 637 -15.44 -3.89 -34.22
N TYR A 638 -16.34 -3.40 -35.07
CA TYR A 638 -16.35 -1.99 -35.49
C TYR A 638 -16.86 -1.05 -34.39
N TYR A 639 -17.75 -1.52 -33.50
CA TYR A 639 -18.35 -0.72 -32.44
C TYR A 639 -17.45 -0.67 -31.19
N PHE A 640 -16.66 -1.74 -30.98
CA PHE A 640 -15.84 -1.94 -29.79
C PHE A 640 -14.93 -0.75 -29.42
N PRO A 641 -14.14 -0.14 -30.33
CA PRO A 641 -13.23 0.94 -29.94
C PRO A 641 -13.94 2.20 -29.44
N SER A 642 -15.00 2.63 -30.14
CA SER A 642 -15.79 3.80 -29.73
C SER A 642 -16.49 3.59 -28.38
N ALA A 643 -17.01 2.38 -28.16
CA ALA A 643 -17.67 2.02 -26.92
C ALA A 643 -16.67 2.00 -25.75
N VAL A 644 -15.51 1.37 -25.93
CA VAL A 644 -14.44 1.33 -24.91
C VAL A 644 -13.99 2.73 -24.51
N LEU A 645 -13.84 3.67 -25.45
CA LEU A 645 -13.46 5.04 -25.12
C LEU A 645 -14.51 5.72 -24.23
N ARG A 646 -15.80 5.52 -24.53
CA ARG A 646 -16.91 6.03 -23.72
C ARG A 646 -16.91 5.42 -22.32
N GLU A 647 -16.71 4.11 -22.21
CA GLU A 647 -16.63 3.44 -20.91
C GLU A 647 -15.41 3.87 -20.09
N PHE A 648 -14.26 4.06 -20.75
CA PHE A 648 -13.04 4.55 -20.12
C PHE A 648 -13.23 5.95 -19.53
N VAL A 649 -13.84 6.87 -20.29
CA VAL A 649 -14.20 8.21 -19.80
C VAL A 649 -15.19 8.11 -18.64
N GLY A 650 -16.19 7.23 -18.74
CA GLY A 650 -17.14 6.96 -17.66
C GLY A 650 -16.45 6.53 -16.37
N VAL A 651 -15.44 5.67 -16.45
CA VAL A 651 -14.65 5.24 -15.29
C VAL A 651 -13.78 6.37 -14.73
N LEU A 652 -13.08 7.14 -15.57
CA LEU A 652 -12.27 8.27 -15.11
C LEU A 652 -13.11 9.35 -14.41
N SER A 653 -14.34 9.56 -14.89
CA SER A 653 -15.27 10.56 -14.35
C SER A 653 -15.76 10.26 -12.93
N ARG A 654 -15.59 9.02 -12.44
CA ARG A 654 -15.93 8.66 -11.05
C ARG A 654 -14.90 9.18 -10.03
N SER A 655 -13.67 9.44 -10.47
CA SER A 655 -12.59 9.96 -9.61
C SER A 655 -11.78 11.09 -10.28
N PRO A 656 -12.43 12.21 -10.65
CA PRO A 656 -11.81 13.25 -11.47
C PRO A 656 -10.68 13.97 -10.74
N VAL A 657 -10.81 14.17 -9.42
CA VAL A 657 -9.76 14.80 -8.60
C VAL A 657 -8.50 13.95 -8.57
N LEU A 658 -8.62 12.63 -8.36
CA LEU A 658 -7.47 11.72 -8.33
C LEU A 658 -6.72 11.72 -9.67
N HIS A 659 -7.45 11.55 -10.77
CA HIS A 659 -6.84 11.53 -12.10
C HIS A 659 -6.27 12.91 -12.50
N GLY A 660 -6.92 14.00 -12.09
CA GLY A 660 -6.41 15.36 -12.27
C GLY A 660 -5.11 15.60 -11.53
N LEU A 661 -5.00 15.17 -10.27
CA LEU A 661 -3.76 15.27 -9.48
C LEU A 661 -2.63 14.42 -10.06
N LEU A 662 -2.93 13.20 -10.53
CA LEU A 662 -1.94 12.33 -11.18
C LEU A 662 -1.45 12.93 -12.51
N ALA A 663 -2.35 13.47 -13.33
CA ALA A 663 -2.01 14.17 -14.55
C ALA A 663 -1.12 15.40 -14.28
N LEU A 664 -1.48 16.21 -13.28
CA LEU A 664 -0.69 17.36 -12.85
C LEU A 664 0.70 16.93 -12.39
N LEU A 665 0.81 15.86 -11.58
CA LEU A 665 2.09 15.32 -11.14
C LEU A 665 2.98 14.91 -12.32
N VAL A 666 2.42 14.19 -13.30
CA VAL A 666 3.15 13.79 -14.52
C VAL A 666 3.67 15.01 -15.26
N VAL A 667 2.83 16.04 -15.47
CA VAL A 667 3.21 17.26 -16.20
C VAL A 667 4.26 18.07 -15.44
N VAL A 668 4.09 18.27 -14.12
CA VAL A 668 5.01 19.07 -13.31
C VAL A 668 6.38 18.39 -13.19
N VAL A 669 6.42 17.08 -12.91
CA VAL A 669 7.68 16.34 -12.77
C VAL A 669 8.42 16.29 -14.10
N SER A 670 7.75 15.89 -15.18
CA SER A 670 8.38 15.85 -16.51
C SER A 670 8.82 17.25 -16.96
N GLY A 671 8.01 18.29 -16.72
CA GLY A 671 8.33 19.67 -17.07
C GLY A 671 9.52 20.21 -16.31
N LEU A 672 9.59 19.97 -14.99
CA LEU A 672 10.73 20.35 -14.16
C LEU A 672 12.01 19.66 -14.63
N LEU A 673 11.96 18.34 -14.86
CA LEU A 673 13.11 17.56 -15.33
C LEU A 673 13.59 18.06 -16.70
N THR A 674 12.68 18.28 -17.65
CA THR A 674 13.04 18.81 -18.96
C THR A 674 13.59 20.23 -18.87
N TRP A 675 13.02 21.10 -18.04
CA TRP A 675 13.53 22.45 -17.82
C TRP A 675 14.94 22.45 -17.22
N LEU A 676 15.23 21.58 -16.25
CA LEU A 676 16.57 21.43 -15.67
C LEU A 676 17.59 21.01 -16.73
N VAL A 677 17.22 20.09 -17.63
CA VAL A 677 18.07 19.61 -18.73
C VAL A 677 18.25 20.68 -19.82
N VAL A 678 17.24 21.50 -20.09
CA VAL A 678 17.30 22.56 -21.11
C VAL A 678 18.09 23.79 -20.61
N ARG A 679 18.09 24.04 -19.30
CA ARG A 679 18.78 25.18 -18.67
C ARG A 679 20.25 24.89 -18.35
N GLY A 680 20.57 23.65 -17.97
CA GLY A 680 21.94 23.20 -17.72
C GLY A 680 22.68 22.96 -19.03
#